data_AF-A0AAW2GY17-F1
#
_entry.id   AF-A0AAW2GY17-F1
#
_cell.length_a   1.000
_cell.length_b   1.000
_cell.length_c   1.000
_cell.angle_alpha   90.00
_cell.angle_beta   90.00
_cell.angle_gamma   90.00
#
_symmetry.space_group_name_H-M   'P 1'
#
loop_
_entity.id
_entity.type
_entity.pdbx_description
1 polymer ?
#
loop_
_entity_poly.entity_id
_entity_poly.type
_entity_poly.pdbx_seq_one_letter_code
_entity_poly.pdbx_strand_id
1 'polypeptide(L)'
;MFFKRDGYPYFPIGNVNFFWQPHQSNANITQTDTRTIWIWIHPAFYNDFLSEIVSSFEFKHSNIEENTSSTVHKFNYLYINDKGCKMTILRNELNRFRLYGTLTLNVLTNVLKVPSLNKLNISSYCNVLKNDEISEENITISKYLNTELGKKMWYINYYKEQENTKTFKKQEQLWQAFRSLGSPNYLPTNTIIGLTVLDPRFYLPEKRSKSNTEVMETFFQASPINQLINHCNCSPIWDAEIRHIVSNSCVPTNIINKLRSESLIPGTSNDKYYDEDIMAKIPILLIQKPGTITGFGSGIDIIIPTKWAMPFWLALLMQCVRVGGLQESKSIAFESLNPNAPDINDPDSSAYTKEALITKKELTEKYFRYPPNRRVNFVKVGISSPFFCDWKNLTKDWSGNENFYVLRNREVLLFLQKSINFVKSSNEKLLSQHMQSDIPNLDDFKNCLIRVQISMIEKGTPKKFAIICMPTFEDLKKFVSNKKWHGPVEKCHKDPNERIRTKLRKNHLILLKRLKRQRIQRKRTLKSNILKFLKESTDKLNEDKSILLVNKIISDQSVKMSQLYLPKRTEVRYSCDKEIMGYVTLGSFSYSQARGIGIGYITLPSLRKMIDERCNIVLVRNTQTRQYRLADLNILGV
;
A
#
# COMPACT_ATOMS: atom_id res chain seq x y z
N MET A 1 -5.84 12.04 -3.60
CA MET A 1 -4.74 12.22 -4.57
C MET A 1 -4.09 13.58 -4.37
N PHE A 2 -2.77 13.64 -4.26
CA PHE A 2 -1.99 14.89 -4.19
C PHE A 2 -1.39 15.19 -5.57
N PHE A 3 -1.40 16.47 -5.96
CA PHE A 3 -0.95 16.95 -7.27
C PHE A 3 0.18 17.97 -7.09
N LYS A 4 0.94 18.20 -8.17
CA LYS A 4 1.82 19.36 -8.23
C LYS A 4 1.04 20.66 -8.19
N ARG A 5 1.69 21.75 -7.76
CA ARG A 5 1.11 23.10 -7.77
C ARG A 5 0.56 23.43 -9.16
N ASP A 6 -0.70 23.86 -9.19
CA ASP A 6 -1.44 24.22 -10.41
C ASP A 6 -1.44 23.12 -11.50
N GLY A 7 -1.17 21.87 -11.12
CA GLY A 7 -0.97 20.74 -12.04
C GLY A 7 -2.17 19.82 -12.22
N TYR A 8 -3.32 20.14 -11.63
CA TYR A 8 -4.55 19.37 -11.82
C TYR A 8 -5.10 19.60 -13.24
N PRO A 9 -5.43 18.55 -14.03
CA PRO A 9 -5.47 17.12 -13.69
C PRO A 9 -4.24 16.28 -14.11
N TYR A 10 -3.22 16.86 -14.76
CA TYR A 10 -2.16 16.13 -15.48
C TYR A 10 -0.96 15.64 -14.65
N PHE A 11 -0.67 16.25 -13.50
CA PHE A 11 0.54 15.94 -12.73
C PHE A 11 0.23 15.36 -11.33
N PRO A 12 -0.37 14.16 -11.26
CA PRO A 12 -0.56 13.47 -9.99
C PRO A 12 0.75 12.95 -9.41
N ILE A 13 0.97 13.22 -8.11
CA ILE A 13 2.10 12.64 -7.37
C ILE A 13 1.71 11.26 -6.84
N GLY A 14 0.65 11.20 -6.02
CA GLY A 14 0.21 9.95 -5.41
C GLY A 14 -0.95 10.11 -4.42
N ASN A 15 -1.50 8.98 -3.96
CA ASN A 15 -2.54 8.97 -2.94
C ASN A 15 -1.94 9.11 -1.54
N VAL A 16 -2.38 10.15 -0.84
CA VAL A 16 -1.86 10.53 0.47
C VAL A 16 -3.02 10.48 1.45
N ASN A 17 -2.78 9.90 2.63
CA ASN A 17 -3.73 9.95 3.74
C ASN A 17 -3.28 11.05 4.69
N PHE A 18 -4.19 11.89 5.15
CA PHE A 18 -3.86 12.93 6.12
C PHE A 18 -4.97 13.03 7.16
N PHE A 19 -4.61 13.58 8.32
CA PHE A 19 -5.57 13.94 9.35
C PHE A 19 -5.02 15.09 10.21
N TRP A 20 -5.95 15.89 10.70
CA TRP A 20 -5.67 17.04 11.54
C TRP A 20 -5.70 16.64 13.02
N GLN A 21 -4.81 17.23 13.80
CA GLN A 21 -4.95 17.20 15.24
C GLN A 21 -6.19 18.04 15.63
N PRO A 22 -7.09 17.52 16.47
CA PRO A 22 -8.22 18.30 16.96
C PRO A 22 -7.72 19.51 17.75
N HIS A 23 -8.40 20.63 17.60
CA HIS A 23 -8.09 21.84 18.37
C HIS A 23 -8.47 21.62 19.83
N GLN A 24 -7.48 21.76 20.73
CA GLN A 24 -7.73 21.83 22.17
C GLN A 24 -8.00 23.29 22.49
N SER A 25 -9.26 23.62 22.79
CA SER A 25 -9.66 24.96 23.20
C SER A 25 -9.15 25.22 24.62
N ASN A 26 -7.86 25.53 24.76
CA ASN A 26 -7.32 25.97 26.04
C ASN A 26 -7.83 27.40 26.28
N ALA A 27 -8.79 27.55 27.20
CA ALA A 27 -9.40 28.83 27.53
C ALA A 27 -8.42 29.88 28.08
N ASN A 28 -7.15 29.53 28.37
CA ASN A 28 -6.26 30.33 29.19
C ASN A 28 -4.85 30.61 28.63
N ILE A 29 -4.55 30.43 27.34
CA ILE A 29 -3.21 30.79 26.83
C ILE A 29 -3.30 31.54 25.49
N THR A 30 -2.80 32.77 25.51
CA THR A 30 -2.48 33.64 24.37
C THR A 30 -1.28 33.09 23.56
N GLN A 31 -1.35 31.82 23.13
CA GLN A 31 -0.37 31.22 22.24
C GLN A 31 -1.06 31.00 20.89
N THR A 32 -0.41 31.47 19.84
CA THR A 32 -0.77 31.26 18.44
C THR A 32 -1.38 29.88 18.21
N ASP A 33 -2.60 29.81 17.67
CA ASP A 33 -3.33 28.58 17.32
C ASP A 33 -2.51 27.71 16.35
N THR A 34 -1.59 26.92 16.89
CA THR A 34 -0.79 26.00 16.06
C THR A 34 -1.65 24.81 15.67
N ARG A 35 -2.02 24.74 14.38
CA ARG A 35 -2.70 23.58 13.82
C ARG A 35 -1.69 22.60 13.27
N THR A 36 -1.77 21.34 13.69
CA THR A 36 -0.89 20.28 13.19
C THR A 36 -1.65 19.32 12.27
N ILE A 37 -0.97 18.90 11.21
CA ILE A 37 -1.47 17.90 10.26
C ILE A 37 -0.42 16.81 10.11
N TRP A 38 -0.86 15.55 10.19
CA TRP A 38 -0.03 14.41 9.81
C TRP A 38 -0.38 13.97 8.41
N ILE A 39 0.65 13.76 7.61
CA ILE A 39 0.53 13.37 6.20
C ILE A 39 1.30 12.07 6.00
N TRP A 40 0.59 11.05 5.52
CA TRP A 40 1.13 9.72 5.24
C TRP A 40 1.30 9.50 3.75
N ILE A 41 2.54 9.20 3.39
CA ILE A 41 3.00 9.15 2.01
C ILE A 41 3.59 7.78 1.75
N HIS A 42 3.32 7.22 0.56
CA HIS A 42 3.95 5.97 0.16
C HIS A 42 5.41 6.22 -0.28
N PRO A 43 6.38 5.36 0.10
CA PRO A 43 7.80 5.58 -0.20
C PRO A 43 8.13 5.78 -1.68
N ALA A 44 7.35 5.19 -2.60
CA ALA A 44 7.59 5.25 -4.04
C ALA A 44 7.57 6.67 -4.64
N PHE A 45 6.82 7.60 -4.04
CA PHE A 45 6.74 9.00 -4.46
C PHE A 45 7.11 9.98 -3.35
N TYR A 46 7.75 9.50 -2.28
CA TYR A 46 8.16 10.34 -1.14
C TYR A 46 9.09 11.49 -1.56
N ASN A 47 10.10 11.21 -2.40
CA ASN A 47 11.03 12.23 -2.86
C ASN A 47 10.31 13.30 -3.72
N ASP A 48 9.46 12.85 -4.64
CA ASP A 48 8.69 13.73 -5.52
C ASP A 48 7.77 14.63 -4.66
N PHE A 49 7.08 14.05 -3.67
CA PHE A 49 6.23 14.78 -2.72
C PHE A 49 7.00 15.78 -1.85
N LEU A 50 8.14 15.38 -1.28
CA LEU A 50 8.98 16.25 -0.44
C LEU A 50 9.46 17.45 -1.24
N SER A 51 9.98 17.23 -2.45
CA SER A 51 10.45 18.31 -3.32
C SER A 51 9.33 19.31 -3.67
N GLU A 52 8.11 18.81 -3.91
CA GLU A 52 6.95 19.64 -4.22
C GLU A 52 6.52 20.48 -3.00
N ILE A 53 6.47 19.89 -1.80
CA ILE A 53 6.12 20.62 -0.57
C ILE A 53 7.17 21.66 -0.23
N VAL A 54 8.46 21.30 -0.31
CA VAL A 54 9.55 22.23 -0.04
C VAL A 54 9.51 23.40 -1.01
N SER A 55 9.27 23.14 -2.29
CA SER A 55 9.15 24.18 -3.31
C SER A 55 7.88 25.04 -3.15
N SER A 56 6.74 24.43 -2.82
CA SER A 56 5.44 25.15 -2.77
C SER A 56 5.30 26.02 -1.53
N PHE A 57 5.89 25.59 -0.42
CA PHE A 57 5.86 26.30 0.86
C PHE A 57 7.20 26.98 1.17
N GLU A 58 8.17 27.02 0.25
CA GLU A 58 9.45 27.73 0.41
C GLU A 58 10.20 27.34 1.70
N PHE A 59 10.15 26.05 2.06
CA PHE A 59 10.77 25.55 3.28
C PHE A 59 12.31 25.62 3.20
N LYS A 60 12.94 26.14 4.25
CA LYS A 60 14.40 26.12 4.43
C LYS A 60 14.76 25.04 5.46
N HIS A 61 15.83 24.31 5.20
CA HIS A 61 16.34 23.30 6.14
C HIS A 61 17.02 24.02 7.30
N SER A 62 16.64 23.69 8.54
CA SER A 62 17.32 24.21 9.72
C SER A 62 18.53 23.33 10.02
N ASN A 63 19.70 23.70 9.50
CA ASN A 63 20.97 23.16 9.96
C ASN A 63 21.25 23.73 11.35
N ILE A 64 20.82 23.05 12.41
CA ILE A 64 21.33 23.34 13.75
C ILE A 64 22.73 22.72 13.80
N GLU A 65 23.75 23.58 13.74
CA GLU A 65 25.16 23.20 13.79
C GLU A 65 25.50 22.37 15.03
N GLU A 66 26.39 21.42 14.78
CA GLU A 66 26.95 20.45 15.70
C GLU A 66 27.74 21.14 16.82
N ASN A 67 27.15 21.30 18.01
CA ASN A 67 27.94 21.52 19.22
C ASN A 67 27.22 20.90 20.42
N THR A 68 27.35 19.57 20.58
CA THR A 68 27.30 18.87 21.88
C THR A 68 27.47 17.37 21.62
N SER A 69 28.52 16.80 22.18
CA SER A 69 28.89 15.39 22.18
C SER A 69 27.90 14.57 23.03
N SER A 70 26.76 14.19 22.45
CA SER A 70 25.96 13.09 22.96
C SER A 70 25.36 12.31 21.80
N THR A 71 25.76 11.05 21.71
CA THR A 71 25.33 10.06 20.72
C THR A 71 23.89 9.64 20.97
N VAL A 72 22.92 10.50 20.62
CA VAL A 72 21.50 10.12 20.47
C VAL A 72 20.87 10.97 19.36
N HIS A 73 20.73 10.37 18.16
CA HIS A 73 19.94 10.80 17.00
C HIS A 73 19.45 12.27 16.98
N LYS A 74 20.36 13.21 16.66
CA LYS A 74 20.04 14.63 16.46
C LYS A 74 19.20 14.88 15.20
N PHE A 75 18.31 15.88 15.31
CA PHE A 75 17.24 16.27 14.41
C PHE A 75 17.71 16.78 13.02
N ASN A 76 17.84 15.90 12.03
CA ASN A 76 18.13 16.29 10.62
C ASN A 76 16.87 16.52 9.75
N TYR A 77 15.71 16.69 10.36
CA TYR A 77 14.40 16.52 9.71
C TYR A 77 13.46 17.71 9.85
N LEU A 78 13.98 18.87 10.26
CA LEU A 78 13.21 20.07 10.53
C LEU A 78 13.34 21.10 9.40
N TYR A 79 12.19 21.55 8.93
CA TYR A 79 12.06 22.57 7.89
C TYR A 79 11.18 23.69 8.42
N ILE A 80 11.62 24.92 8.20
CA ILE A 80 10.93 26.12 8.65
C ILE A 80 10.73 27.05 7.46
N ASN A 81 9.55 27.63 7.36
CA ASN A 81 9.26 28.69 6.41
C ASN A 81 9.24 30.05 7.13
N ASP A 82 9.54 31.12 6.41
CA ASP A 82 9.48 32.52 6.86
C ASP A 82 8.06 32.89 7.36
N LYS A 83 7.01 32.17 6.90
CA LYS A 83 5.62 32.29 7.38
C LYS A 83 5.33 31.60 8.73
N GLY A 84 6.35 31.05 9.41
CA GLY A 84 6.20 30.36 10.69
C GLY A 84 5.67 28.93 10.61
N CYS A 85 5.53 28.36 9.41
CA CYS A 85 5.17 26.94 9.24
C CYS A 85 6.38 26.05 9.57
N LYS A 86 6.13 24.98 10.34
CA LYS A 86 7.13 23.98 10.73
C LYS A 86 6.79 22.63 10.10
N MET A 87 7.70 22.05 9.32
CA MET A 87 7.58 20.69 8.81
C MET A 87 8.63 19.79 9.48
N THR A 88 8.15 18.72 10.11
CA THR A 88 8.98 17.69 10.76
C THR A 88 8.81 16.35 10.06
N ILE A 89 9.91 15.73 9.62
CA ILE A 89 9.86 14.40 9.01
C ILE A 89 9.97 13.33 10.09
N LEU A 90 8.87 12.61 10.33
CA LEU A 90 8.78 11.54 11.35
C LEU A 90 9.15 10.16 10.77
N ARG A 91 10.32 10.06 10.13
CA ARG A 91 10.76 8.78 9.54
C ARG A 91 11.32 7.88 10.63
N ASN A 92 10.78 6.66 10.74
CA ASN A 92 11.17 5.68 11.75
C ASN A 92 10.95 6.16 13.22
N GLU A 93 9.96 7.03 13.46
CA GLU A 93 9.53 7.42 14.82
C GLU A 93 8.26 6.70 15.30
N LEU A 94 7.37 6.39 14.36
CA LEU A 94 6.10 5.73 14.62
C LEU A 94 5.98 4.48 13.75
N ASN A 95 5.43 3.43 14.35
CA ASN A 95 5.07 2.20 13.66
C ASN A 95 3.56 2.11 13.52
N ARG A 96 3.11 1.54 12.40
CA ARG A 96 1.69 1.34 12.10
C ARG A 96 1.43 -0.14 11.83
N PHE A 97 0.53 -0.73 12.60
CA PHE A 97 -0.01 -2.05 12.32
C PHE A 97 -1.42 -1.95 11.79
N ARG A 98 -1.72 -2.73 10.76
CA ARG A 98 -3.05 -2.77 10.16
C ARG A 98 -3.69 -4.11 10.43
N LEU A 99 -4.80 -4.09 11.16
CA LEU A 99 -5.59 -5.26 11.47
C LEU A 99 -6.85 -5.23 10.63
N TYR A 100 -7.15 -6.35 9.96
CA TYR A 100 -8.37 -6.53 9.19
C TYR A 100 -9.18 -7.68 9.78
N GLY A 101 -10.50 -7.55 9.72
CA GLY A 101 -11.43 -8.60 10.12
C GLY A 101 -12.46 -8.14 11.14
N THR A 102 -13.51 -8.95 11.29
CA THR A 102 -14.62 -8.66 12.21
C THR A 102 -14.17 -8.73 13.67
N LEU A 103 -13.38 -9.74 14.02
CA LEU A 103 -12.87 -9.96 15.38
C LEU A 103 -11.75 -8.99 15.80
N THR A 104 -11.40 -8.01 14.96
CA THR A 104 -10.31 -7.07 15.27
C THR A 104 -10.56 -6.33 16.59
N LEU A 105 -11.79 -5.87 16.85
CA LEU A 105 -12.11 -5.19 18.11
C LEU A 105 -11.92 -6.11 19.32
N ASN A 106 -12.48 -7.33 19.30
CA ASN A 106 -12.34 -8.31 20.38
C ASN A 106 -10.87 -8.65 20.68
N VAL A 107 -10.06 -8.83 19.63
CA VAL A 107 -8.62 -9.07 19.79
C VAL A 107 -7.96 -7.89 20.49
N LEU A 108 -8.24 -6.65 20.06
CA LEU A 108 -7.64 -5.47 20.66
C LEU A 108 -8.06 -5.28 22.12
N THR A 109 -9.33 -5.48 22.45
CA THR A 109 -9.83 -5.34 23.83
C THR A 109 -9.29 -6.41 24.79
N ASN A 110 -8.91 -7.57 24.26
CA ASN A 110 -8.28 -8.65 25.02
C ASN A 110 -6.79 -8.37 25.24
N VAL A 111 -6.09 -7.85 24.23
CA VAL A 111 -4.65 -7.57 24.28
C VAL A 111 -4.32 -6.30 25.05
N LEU A 112 -5.12 -5.25 24.87
CA LEU A 112 -4.81 -3.91 25.36
C LEU A 112 -5.66 -3.59 26.59
N LYS A 113 -4.99 -3.16 27.67
CA LYS A 113 -5.61 -2.70 28.91
C LYS A 113 -5.33 -1.22 29.12
N VAL A 114 -6.36 -0.49 29.51
CA VAL A 114 -6.32 0.95 29.79
C VAL A 114 -5.99 1.14 31.27
N PRO A 115 -5.11 2.08 31.66
CA PRO A 115 -4.76 2.34 33.06
C PRO A 115 -5.94 2.94 33.84
N SER A 116 -6.03 2.63 35.13
CA SER A 116 -7.05 3.18 36.02
C SER A 116 -6.58 4.50 36.67
N LEU A 117 -6.98 5.64 36.08
CA LEU A 117 -6.57 6.96 36.59
C LEU A 117 -7.16 7.31 37.97
N ASN A 118 -8.13 6.54 38.49
CA ASN A 118 -8.74 6.79 39.81
C ASN A 118 -7.77 6.52 40.99
N LYS A 119 -6.67 5.78 40.76
CA LYS A 119 -5.62 5.51 41.76
C LYS A 119 -4.46 6.51 41.73
N LEU A 120 -4.59 7.62 41.00
CA LEU A 120 -3.62 8.71 41.06
C LEU A 120 -3.75 9.43 42.42
N ASN A 121 -3.24 8.81 43.48
CA ASN A 121 -2.89 9.51 44.72
C ASN A 121 -1.68 10.39 44.43
N ILE A 122 -1.92 11.49 43.73
CA ILE A 122 -0.96 12.58 43.50
C ILE A 122 -0.40 13.07 44.85
N SER A 123 -1.15 12.90 45.94
CA SER A 123 -0.77 13.27 47.31
C SER A 123 0.12 12.26 48.05
N SER A 124 0.08 10.96 47.72
CA SER A 124 0.85 9.93 48.45
C SER A 124 2.34 10.01 48.13
N TYR A 125 2.69 10.31 46.88
CA TYR A 125 4.09 10.32 46.43
C TYR A 125 4.88 11.56 46.88
N CYS A 126 4.20 12.71 47.01
CA CYS A 126 4.84 13.93 47.53
C CYS A 126 5.20 13.84 49.02
N ASN A 127 4.56 12.93 49.77
CA ASN A 127 4.86 12.73 51.20
C ASN A 127 6.02 11.76 51.44
N VAL A 128 6.27 10.81 50.52
CA VAL A 128 7.44 9.92 50.60
C VAL A 128 8.74 10.71 50.43
N LEU A 129 8.73 11.75 49.60
CA LEU A 129 9.90 12.62 49.36
C LEU A 129 10.28 13.55 50.54
N LYS A 130 9.47 13.64 51.60
CA LYS A 130 9.73 14.52 52.76
C LYS A 130 10.33 13.81 53.97
N ASN A 131 10.29 12.47 54.02
CA ASN A 131 10.58 11.72 55.23
C ASN A 131 11.93 10.97 55.23
N ASP A 132 12.74 11.09 54.19
CA ASP A 132 14.09 10.54 54.20
C ASP A 132 15.06 11.58 54.78
N GLU A 133 15.36 11.46 56.08
CA GLU A 133 16.46 12.18 56.74
C GLU A 133 17.80 11.79 56.07
N ILE A 134 18.53 12.81 55.61
CA ILE A 134 19.60 12.73 54.61
C ILE A 134 20.95 12.45 55.27
N SER A 135 21.69 11.46 54.75
CA SER A 135 23.16 11.38 54.83
C SER A 135 23.81 11.94 53.55
N GLU A 136 24.92 12.68 53.69
CA GLU A 136 25.47 13.59 52.67
C GLU A 136 25.95 12.91 51.36
N GLU A 137 26.21 11.59 51.35
CA GLU A 137 26.59 10.85 50.14
C GLU A 137 25.40 10.52 49.21
N ASN A 138 24.16 10.62 49.68
CA ASN A 138 22.96 10.34 48.90
C ASN A 138 22.45 11.52 48.06
N ILE A 139 23.04 12.71 48.19
CA ILE A 139 22.58 13.94 47.52
C ILE A 139 22.86 13.91 46.01
N THR A 140 23.93 13.23 45.58
CA THR A 140 24.35 13.15 44.17
C THR A 140 23.59 12.06 43.40
N ILE A 141 23.33 10.92 44.06
CA ILE A 141 22.56 9.80 43.49
C ILE A 141 21.06 10.13 43.43
N SER A 142 20.51 10.77 44.47
CA SER A 142 19.12 11.23 44.48
C SER A 142 18.86 12.33 43.43
N LYS A 143 19.78 13.27 43.19
CA LYS A 143 19.65 14.26 42.11
C LYS A 143 19.63 13.64 40.71
N TYR A 144 20.45 12.61 40.46
CA TYR A 144 20.47 11.88 39.18
C TYR A 144 19.23 11.00 38.97
N LEU A 145 18.76 10.32 40.03
CA LEU A 145 17.52 9.52 39.97
C LEU A 145 16.27 10.41 39.87
N ASN A 146 16.23 11.57 40.52
CA ASN A 146 15.08 12.49 40.47
C ASN A 146 14.88 13.15 39.10
N THR A 147 15.97 13.40 38.35
CA THR A 147 15.88 13.93 36.98
C THR A 147 15.45 12.89 35.95
N GLU A 148 15.70 11.60 36.19
CA GLU A 148 15.21 10.50 35.34
C GLU A 148 13.81 9.99 35.74
N LEU A 149 13.47 9.93 37.03
CA LEU A 149 12.13 9.56 37.51
C LEU A 149 11.08 10.62 37.12
N GLY A 150 11.43 11.91 37.22
CA GLY A 150 10.54 13.00 36.78
C GLY A 150 10.19 12.93 35.29
N LYS A 151 11.11 12.42 34.45
CA LYS A 151 10.86 12.15 33.02
C LYS A 151 10.02 10.90 32.79
N LYS A 152 10.12 9.88 33.64
CA LYS A 152 9.32 8.63 33.52
C LYS A 152 7.82 8.84 33.78
N MET A 153 7.42 9.89 34.50
CA MET A 153 6.02 10.20 34.84
C MET A 153 5.37 11.30 33.99
N TRP A 154 5.67 11.33 32.69
CA TRP A 154 5.01 12.21 31.71
C TRP A 154 3.47 12.16 31.81
N TYR A 155 2.89 10.98 32.10
CA TYR A 155 1.45 10.77 32.17
C TYR A 155 0.81 11.53 33.34
N ILE A 156 1.51 11.68 34.46
CA ILE A 156 1.02 12.47 35.61
C ILE A 156 0.93 13.94 35.22
N ASN A 157 1.97 14.46 34.57
CA ASN A 157 2.00 15.86 34.12
C ASN A 157 0.91 16.12 33.06
N TYR A 158 0.75 15.21 32.10
CA TYR A 158 -0.24 15.34 31.03
C TYR A 158 -1.68 15.28 31.55
N TYR A 159 -1.98 14.31 32.43
CA TYR A 159 -3.33 14.14 32.99
C TYR A 159 -3.61 15.02 34.22
N LYS A 160 -2.65 15.80 34.70
CA LYS A 160 -2.91 16.84 35.72
C LYS A 160 -3.97 17.85 35.24
N GLU A 161 -4.03 18.09 33.93
CA GLU A 161 -5.05 18.93 33.32
C GLU A 161 -6.43 18.27 33.36
N GLN A 162 -7.43 19.02 33.84
CA GLN A 162 -8.80 18.50 33.98
C GLN A 162 -9.42 18.10 32.64
N GLU A 163 -9.06 18.78 31.55
CA GLU A 163 -9.56 18.46 30.21
C GLU A 163 -9.03 17.11 29.72
N ASN A 164 -7.73 16.85 29.88
CA ASN A 164 -7.11 15.58 29.52
C ASN A 164 -7.66 14.42 30.36
N THR A 165 -7.95 14.66 31.65
CA THR A 165 -8.60 13.64 32.49
C THR A 165 -10.04 13.36 32.04
N LYS A 166 -10.83 14.39 31.71
CA LYS A 166 -12.21 14.23 31.22
C LYS A 166 -12.25 13.49 29.87
N THR A 167 -11.33 13.81 28.96
CA THR A 167 -11.22 13.12 27.66
C THR A 167 -10.83 11.66 27.83
N PHE A 168 -9.89 11.35 28.72
CA PHE A 168 -9.52 9.96 29.01
C PHE A 168 -10.67 9.14 29.58
N LYS A 169 -11.47 9.70 30.50
CA LYS A 169 -12.68 9.02 31.02
C LYS A 169 -13.67 8.67 29.90
N LYS A 170 -13.86 9.56 28.92
CA LYS A 170 -14.68 9.28 27.73
C LYS A 170 -14.06 8.19 26.83
N GLN A 171 -12.73 8.22 26.65
CA GLN A 171 -12.00 7.20 25.91
C GLN A 171 -12.13 5.82 26.55
N GLU A 172 -12.08 5.74 27.88
CA GLU A 172 -12.28 4.51 28.64
C GLU A 172 -13.70 3.95 28.47
N GLN A 173 -14.73 4.81 28.56
CA GLN A 173 -16.13 4.42 28.30
C GLN A 173 -16.31 3.88 26.87
N LEU A 174 -15.72 4.55 25.88
CA LEU A 174 -15.75 4.11 24.49
C LEU A 174 -14.99 2.78 24.31
N TRP A 175 -13.87 2.60 25.01
CA TRP A 175 -13.11 1.35 25.00
C TRP A 175 -13.89 0.18 25.61
N GLN A 176 -14.71 0.44 26.63
CA GLN A 176 -15.61 -0.57 27.19
C GLN A 176 -16.71 -0.94 26.19
N ALA A 177 -17.28 0.03 25.46
CA ALA A 177 -18.24 -0.22 24.40
C ALA A 177 -17.64 -1.04 23.23
N PHE A 178 -16.32 -0.99 23.01
CA PHE A 178 -15.67 -1.83 22.00
C PHE A 178 -15.72 -3.32 22.32
N ARG A 179 -15.89 -3.70 23.59
CA ARG A 179 -16.04 -5.12 23.98
C ARG A 179 -17.38 -5.70 23.57
N SER A 180 -18.43 -4.87 23.52
CA SER A 180 -19.75 -5.28 23.04
C SER A 180 -19.89 -5.14 21.51
N LEU A 181 -19.10 -4.27 20.89
CA LEU A 181 -19.08 -4.12 19.43
C LEU A 181 -18.36 -5.29 18.74
N GLY A 182 -19.13 -6.16 18.08
CA GLY A 182 -18.57 -7.34 17.40
C GLY A 182 -17.82 -7.08 16.08
N SER A 183 -17.89 -5.88 15.48
CA SER A 183 -17.24 -5.57 14.20
C SER A 183 -16.81 -4.10 14.08
N PRO A 184 -15.63 -3.81 13.48
CA PRO A 184 -15.17 -2.44 13.24
C PRO A 184 -16.00 -1.69 12.19
N ASN A 185 -16.88 -2.37 11.44
CA ASN A 185 -17.75 -1.74 10.46
C ASN A 185 -18.89 -0.91 11.09
N TYR A 186 -19.22 -1.17 12.36
CA TYR A 186 -20.23 -0.39 13.09
C TYR A 186 -19.72 0.99 13.53
N LEU A 187 -18.41 1.20 13.51
CA LEU A 187 -17.82 2.50 13.78
C LEU A 187 -17.94 3.40 12.55
N PRO A 188 -18.13 4.72 12.75
CA PRO A 188 -18.16 5.64 11.62
C PRO A 188 -16.82 5.62 10.86
N THR A 189 -16.91 5.90 9.57
CA THR A 189 -15.78 5.76 8.65
C THR A 189 -14.64 6.70 9.02
N ASN A 190 -13.40 6.20 9.02
CA ASN A 190 -12.18 6.97 9.29
C ASN A 190 -12.14 7.62 10.68
N THR A 191 -12.83 7.03 11.66
CA THR A 191 -12.78 7.48 13.05
C THR A 191 -11.37 7.34 13.62
N ILE A 192 -10.90 8.36 14.34
CA ILE A 192 -9.59 8.39 14.99
C ILE A 192 -9.80 8.42 16.50
N ILE A 193 -9.16 7.53 17.26
CA ILE A 193 -9.31 7.47 18.71
C ILE A 193 -7.93 7.44 19.34
N GLY A 194 -7.67 8.37 20.25
CA GLY A 194 -6.51 8.35 21.12
C GLY A 194 -6.77 7.46 22.33
N LEU A 195 -5.79 6.63 22.73
CA LEU A 195 -5.84 5.93 24.00
C LEU A 195 -4.45 5.89 24.64
N THR A 196 -4.39 5.87 25.98
CA THR A 196 -3.21 5.41 26.70
C THR A 196 -3.44 3.97 27.15
N VAL A 197 -2.46 3.10 26.92
CA VAL A 197 -2.54 1.66 27.19
C VAL A 197 -1.32 1.25 28.02
N LEU A 198 -1.50 0.23 28.84
CA LEU A 198 -0.43 -0.44 29.58
C LEU A 198 0.42 -1.34 28.68
N ASP A 199 1.63 -1.69 29.13
CA ASP A 199 2.49 -2.63 28.41
C ASP A 199 1.77 -3.99 28.18
N PRO A 200 1.48 -4.37 26.92
CA PRO A 200 0.70 -5.58 26.64
C PRO A 200 1.43 -6.88 27.00
N ARG A 201 2.74 -6.83 27.28
CA ARG A 201 3.51 -8.03 27.64
C ARG A 201 3.06 -8.64 28.96
N PHE A 202 2.51 -7.85 29.88
CA PHE A 202 1.99 -8.35 31.17
C PHE A 202 0.63 -9.04 31.04
N TYR A 203 -0.06 -8.91 29.90
CA TYR A 203 -1.39 -9.51 29.70
C TYR A 203 -1.37 -10.65 28.68
N LEU A 204 -0.19 -11.26 28.47
CA LEU A 204 -0.04 -12.35 27.51
C LEU A 204 -0.70 -13.63 28.04
N PRO A 205 -1.51 -14.33 27.23
CA PRO A 205 -2.01 -15.65 27.61
C PRO A 205 -0.86 -16.67 27.61
N GLU A 206 -0.95 -17.69 28.48
CA GLU A 206 0.08 -18.75 28.58
C GLU A 206 0.22 -19.56 27.29
N LYS A 207 -0.91 -19.79 26.62
CA LYS A 207 -0.98 -20.46 25.32
C LYS A 207 -1.65 -19.56 24.31
N ARG A 208 -1.31 -19.76 23.03
CA ARG A 208 -2.00 -19.06 21.95
C ARG A 208 -3.47 -19.40 21.97
N SER A 209 -4.32 -18.40 22.17
CA SER A 209 -5.77 -18.55 22.22
C SER A 209 -6.41 -17.75 21.10
N LYS A 210 -7.55 -18.22 20.62
CA LYS A 210 -8.37 -17.44 19.69
C LYS A 210 -9.35 -16.62 20.52
N SER A 211 -9.57 -15.36 20.16
CA SER A 211 -10.57 -14.53 20.83
C SER A 211 -11.97 -15.16 20.75
N ASN A 212 -12.69 -15.20 21.87
CA ASN A 212 -14.05 -15.69 21.93
C ASN A 212 -14.98 -14.85 21.04
N THR A 213 -15.94 -15.52 20.40
CA THR A 213 -17.00 -14.93 19.57
C THR A 213 -18.25 -14.58 20.38
N GLU A 214 -18.31 -14.99 21.64
CA GLU A 214 -19.40 -14.68 22.56
C GLU A 214 -19.37 -13.18 22.83
N VAL A 215 -20.18 -12.44 22.06
CA VAL A 215 -20.58 -11.09 22.40
C VAL A 215 -21.30 -11.25 23.73
N MET A 216 -20.74 -10.73 24.82
CA MET A 216 -21.54 -10.59 26.03
C MET A 216 -22.71 -9.70 25.62
N GLU A 217 -23.92 -10.26 25.62
CA GLU A 217 -25.19 -9.52 25.46
C GLU A 217 -25.42 -8.63 26.70
N THR A 218 -24.43 -7.85 27.09
CA THR A 218 -24.69 -6.66 27.87
C THR A 218 -25.32 -5.67 26.90
N PHE A 219 -26.65 -5.58 26.99
CA PHE A 219 -27.47 -4.49 26.48
C PHE A 219 -26.88 -3.14 26.93
N PHE A 220 -25.81 -2.68 26.28
CA PHE A 220 -25.55 -1.27 26.21
C PHE A 220 -26.64 -0.73 25.30
N GLN A 221 -27.72 -0.27 25.95
CA GLN A 221 -28.61 0.72 25.36
C GLN A 221 -27.71 1.73 24.67
N ALA A 222 -27.86 1.83 23.35
CA ALA A 222 -27.02 2.62 22.48
C ALA A 222 -27.07 4.09 22.90
N SER A 223 -26.24 4.49 23.87
CA SER A 223 -25.74 5.85 23.89
C SER A 223 -25.09 6.04 22.52
N PRO A 224 -25.38 7.13 21.80
CA PRO A 224 -24.92 7.25 20.43
C PRO A 224 -23.40 7.20 20.44
N ILE A 225 -22.80 6.11 19.93
CA ILE A 225 -21.35 5.93 19.82
C ILE A 225 -20.73 7.18 19.14
N ASN A 226 -21.48 7.78 18.22
CA ASN A 226 -21.17 9.04 17.54
C ASN A 226 -20.93 10.23 18.49
N GLN A 227 -21.68 10.35 19.59
CA GLN A 227 -21.50 11.44 20.58
C GLN A 227 -20.22 11.25 21.41
N LEU A 228 -19.87 10.00 21.76
CA LEU A 228 -18.65 9.69 22.50
C LEU A 228 -17.39 9.94 21.67
N ILE A 229 -17.43 9.61 20.37
CA ILE A 229 -16.29 9.73 19.46
C ILE A 229 -15.78 11.17 19.35
N ASN A 230 -16.67 12.17 19.32
CA ASN A 230 -16.30 13.58 19.08
C ASN A 230 -15.23 14.14 20.03
N HIS A 231 -15.10 13.57 21.23
CA HIS A 231 -14.13 14.01 22.24
C HIS A 231 -12.97 13.03 22.48
N CYS A 232 -12.91 11.90 21.76
CA CYS A 232 -11.93 10.85 22.01
C CYS A 232 -10.66 10.95 21.13
N ASN A 233 -10.56 11.98 20.30
CA ASN A 233 -9.51 12.13 19.28
C ASN A 233 -8.19 12.68 19.87
N CYS A 234 -8.23 13.23 21.08
CA CYS A 234 -7.06 13.79 21.77
C CYS A 234 -6.10 12.67 22.18
N SER A 235 -4.82 12.77 21.82
CA SER A 235 -3.81 11.79 22.24
C SER A 235 -2.49 12.45 22.62
N PRO A 236 -1.75 11.90 23.58
CA PRO A 236 -0.41 12.41 23.92
C PRO A 236 0.65 12.13 22.84
N ILE A 237 0.35 11.27 21.86
CA ILE A 237 1.33 10.83 20.85
C ILE A 237 1.78 11.95 19.89
N TRP A 238 1.02 13.04 19.81
CA TRP A 238 1.33 14.21 18.98
C TRP A 238 2.58 14.94 19.48
N ASP A 239 2.84 14.93 20.79
CA ASP A 239 4.01 15.57 21.40
C ASP A 239 5.28 14.74 21.19
N ALA A 240 6.33 15.38 20.67
CA ALA A 240 7.62 14.75 20.43
C ALA A 240 8.32 14.35 21.73
N GLU A 241 8.24 15.17 22.77
CA GLU A 241 8.92 14.89 24.04
C GLU A 241 8.35 13.64 24.69
N ILE A 242 7.02 13.53 24.74
CA ILE A 242 6.31 12.33 25.23
C ILE A 242 6.71 11.09 24.41
N ARG A 243 6.78 11.19 23.07
CA ARG A 243 7.23 10.06 22.23
C ARG A 243 8.65 9.61 22.56
N HIS A 244 9.57 10.54 22.78
CA HIS A 244 10.96 10.23 23.13
C HIS A 244 11.05 9.59 24.53
N ILE A 245 10.34 10.15 25.51
CA ILE A 245 10.26 9.60 26.87
C ILE A 245 9.74 8.16 26.85
N VAL A 246 8.59 7.93 26.20
CA VAL A 246 7.95 6.61 26.13
C VAL A 246 8.83 5.60 25.39
N SER A 247 9.51 6.04 24.33
CA SER A 247 10.44 5.17 23.61
C SER A 247 11.63 4.79 24.50
N ASN A 248 12.18 5.74 25.26
CA ASN A 248 13.31 5.48 26.16
C ASN A 248 12.93 4.65 27.38
N SER A 249 11.67 4.73 27.84
CA SER A 249 11.18 3.90 28.95
C SER A 249 10.89 2.44 28.56
N CYS A 250 11.08 2.04 27.30
CA CYS A 250 10.82 0.67 26.85
C CYS A 250 11.85 -0.30 27.41
N VAL A 251 11.45 -1.07 28.43
CA VAL A 251 12.27 -2.09 29.09
C VAL A 251 12.43 -3.33 28.19
N PRO A 252 13.64 -3.92 28.06
CA PRO A 252 13.85 -5.16 27.31
C PRO A 252 13.12 -6.35 27.94
N THR A 253 12.66 -7.29 27.12
CA THR A 253 11.86 -8.46 27.55
C THR A 253 12.58 -9.36 28.56
N ASN A 254 13.92 -9.42 28.51
CA ASN A 254 14.71 -10.18 29.49
C ASN A 254 14.49 -9.69 30.93
N ILE A 255 14.39 -8.38 31.14
CA ILE A 255 14.16 -7.82 32.49
C ILE A 255 12.77 -8.20 33.00
N ILE A 256 11.74 -8.15 32.14
CA ILE A 256 10.38 -8.59 32.52
C ILE A 256 10.36 -10.07 32.85
N ASN A 257 11.06 -10.90 32.08
CA ASN A 257 11.16 -12.33 32.37
C ASN A 257 11.93 -12.59 33.67
N LYS A 258 12.93 -11.76 33.99
CA LYS A 258 13.62 -11.82 35.28
C LYS A 258 12.67 -11.51 36.43
N LEU A 259 11.87 -10.44 36.32
CA LEU A 259 10.83 -10.11 37.30
C LEU A 259 9.84 -11.28 37.50
N ARG A 260 9.46 -11.95 36.41
CA ARG A 260 8.60 -13.15 36.48
C ARG A 260 9.30 -14.33 37.15
N SER A 261 10.60 -14.52 36.93
CA SER A 261 11.36 -15.61 37.55
C SER A 261 11.65 -15.40 39.03
N GLU A 262 11.66 -14.15 39.51
CA GLU A 262 11.80 -13.81 40.94
C GLU A 262 10.55 -14.21 41.75
N SER A 263 9.45 -14.54 41.08
CA SER A 263 8.26 -15.09 41.70
C SER A 263 8.47 -16.52 42.17
N LEU A 264 8.34 -16.75 43.48
CA LEU A 264 8.64 -18.02 44.14
C LEU A 264 7.73 -19.20 43.75
N ILE A 265 6.58 -18.95 43.10
CA ILE A 265 5.57 -19.97 42.80
C ILE A 265 5.68 -20.39 41.33
N PRO A 266 6.12 -21.63 41.05
CA PRO A 266 6.19 -22.15 39.68
C PRO A 266 4.79 -22.31 39.07
N GLY A 267 4.60 -21.86 37.83
CA GLY A 267 3.41 -22.14 37.03
C GLY A 267 2.22 -21.20 37.23
N THR A 268 2.29 -20.21 38.14
CA THR A 268 1.26 -19.16 38.26
C THR A 268 1.66 -17.91 37.49
N SER A 269 0.77 -17.38 36.65
CA SER A 269 0.98 -16.09 36.00
C SER A 269 0.86 -14.95 37.02
N ASN A 270 2.01 -14.42 37.43
CA ASN A 270 2.08 -13.35 38.43
C ASN A 270 1.81 -11.96 37.87
N ASP A 271 1.61 -11.85 36.56
CA ASP A 271 1.47 -10.55 35.90
C ASP A 271 0.24 -9.74 36.36
N LYS A 272 -0.77 -10.41 36.93
CA LYS A 272 -1.96 -9.76 37.52
C LYS A 272 -1.67 -9.01 38.83
N TYR A 273 -0.55 -9.32 39.49
CA TYR A 273 -0.18 -8.77 40.79
C TYR A 273 0.85 -7.65 40.70
N TYR A 274 1.41 -7.36 39.53
CA TYR A 274 2.23 -6.16 39.37
C TYR A 274 1.32 -4.93 39.40
N ASP A 275 1.68 -3.96 40.24
CA ASP A 275 1.01 -2.67 40.27
C ASP A 275 1.13 -1.97 38.91
N GLU A 276 0.07 -1.24 38.55
CA GLU A 276 0.04 -0.46 37.32
C GLU A 276 1.26 0.48 37.25
N ASP A 277 1.77 0.95 38.40
CA ASP A 277 2.93 1.84 38.53
C ASP A 277 4.23 1.28 37.94
N ILE A 278 4.41 -0.04 37.99
CA ILE A 278 5.56 -0.73 37.38
C ILE A 278 5.40 -0.77 35.85
N MET A 279 4.16 -0.87 35.38
CA MET A 279 3.86 -1.00 33.96
C MET A 279 4.03 0.34 33.24
N ALA A 280 4.67 0.29 32.06
CA ALA A 280 4.79 1.47 31.21
C ALA A 280 3.43 1.88 30.65
N LYS A 281 3.14 3.19 30.66
CA LYS A 281 1.97 3.80 30.02
C LYS A 281 2.38 4.28 28.62
N ILE A 282 1.64 3.86 27.60
CA ILE A 282 2.00 4.03 26.20
C ILE A 282 0.84 4.72 25.48
N PRO A 283 1.02 5.91 24.91
CA PRO A 283 0.01 6.54 24.08
C PRO A 283 -0.01 5.87 22.71
N ILE A 284 -1.22 5.52 22.24
CA ILE A 284 -1.48 4.92 20.94
C ILE A 284 -2.59 5.68 20.22
N LEU A 285 -2.64 5.53 18.91
CA LEU A 285 -3.73 6.05 18.08
C LEU A 285 -4.36 4.90 17.30
N LEU A 286 -5.69 4.78 17.38
CA LEU A 286 -6.48 3.83 16.61
C LEU A 286 -7.20 4.56 15.50
N ILE A 287 -7.09 4.08 14.27
CA ILE A 287 -7.78 4.64 13.11
C ILE A 287 -8.62 3.56 12.46
N GLN A 288 -9.93 3.77 12.44
CA GLN A 288 -10.86 2.89 11.76
C GLN A 288 -10.70 3.02 10.25
N LYS A 289 -10.76 1.88 9.56
CA LYS A 289 -10.85 1.83 8.11
C LYS A 289 -12.19 1.26 7.68
N PRO A 290 -12.91 1.98 6.81
CA PRO A 290 -14.16 1.49 6.28
C PRO A 290 -13.93 0.28 5.37
N GLY A 291 -14.84 -0.68 5.46
CA GLY A 291 -14.94 -1.77 4.49
C GLY A 291 -15.87 -1.41 3.34
N THR A 292 -16.08 -2.37 2.45
CA THR A 292 -17.19 -2.34 1.48
C THR A 292 -18.54 -2.42 2.18
N ILE A 293 -19.64 -2.34 1.44
CA ILE A 293 -21.02 -2.49 1.97
C ILE A 293 -21.18 -3.77 2.81
N THR A 294 -20.51 -4.85 2.42
CA THR A 294 -20.50 -6.14 3.14
C THR A 294 -19.58 -6.17 4.36
N GLY A 295 -18.90 -5.06 4.68
CA GLY A 295 -17.90 -4.95 5.73
C GLY A 295 -16.53 -5.55 5.36
N PHE A 296 -16.34 -6.05 4.14
CA PHE A 296 -15.07 -6.62 3.71
C PHE A 296 -13.99 -5.54 3.62
N GLY A 297 -12.80 -5.83 4.14
CA GLY A 297 -11.71 -4.85 4.22
C GLY A 297 -11.86 -3.83 5.35
N SER A 298 -12.91 -3.93 6.18
CA SER A 298 -12.97 -3.18 7.43
C SER A 298 -11.87 -3.61 8.39
N GLY A 299 -11.33 -2.65 9.12
CA GLY A 299 -10.17 -2.87 9.96
C GLY A 299 -9.80 -1.67 10.81
N ILE A 300 -8.74 -1.83 11.59
CA ILE A 300 -8.20 -0.79 12.47
C ILE A 300 -6.69 -0.71 12.24
N ASP A 301 -6.20 0.49 11.97
CA ASP A 301 -4.78 0.79 12.04
C ASP A 301 -4.42 1.23 13.47
N ILE A 302 -3.42 0.60 14.08
CA ILE A 302 -2.82 1.03 15.34
C ILE A 302 -1.53 1.76 15.02
N ILE A 303 -1.35 2.96 15.59
CA ILE A 303 -0.10 3.71 15.54
C ILE A 303 0.51 3.70 16.94
N ILE A 304 1.78 3.33 17.00
CA ILE A 304 2.54 3.15 18.23
C ILE A 304 3.95 3.76 18.10
N PRO A 305 4.58 4.18 19.21
CA PRO A 305 5.98 4.57 19.21
C PRO A 305 6.90 3.41 18.79
N THR A 306 8.05 3.72 18.19
CA THR A 306 8.87 2.71 17.50
C THR A 306 9.31 1.52 18.33
N LYS A 307 9.91 1.77 19.50
CA LYS A 307 10.48 0.72 20.36
C LYS A 307 9.41 -0.24 20.90
N TRP A 308 8.15 0.18 20.93
CA TRP A 308 7.01 -0.61 21.40
C TRP A 308 6.40 -1.56 20.36
N ALA A 309 6.92 -1.59 19.13
CA ALA A 309 6.38 -2.45 18.08
C ALA A 309 6.45 -3.95 18.37
N MET A 310 7.58 -4.46 18.84
CA MET A 310 7.75 -5.89 19.12
C MET A 310 6.87 -6.38 20.29
N PRO A 311 6.76 -5.66 21.43
CA PRO A 311 5.80 -5.97 22.49
C PRO A 311 4.35 -6.14 21.98
N PHE A 312 3.86 -5.16 21.22
CA PHE A 312 2.51 -5.20 20.65
C PHE A 312 2.36 -6.33 19.64
N TRP A 313 3.36 -6.54 18.79
CA TRP A 313 3.36 -7.61 17.80
C TRP A 313 3.23 -8.99 18.42
N LEU A 314 4.02 -9.29 19.46
CA LEU A 314 3.96 -10.55 20.18
C LEU A 314 2.58 -10.76 20.84
N ALA A 315 2.02 -9.71 21.42
CA ALA A 315 0.72 -9.80 22.07
C ALA A 315 -0.43 -10.09 21.09
N LEU A 316 -0.38 -9.51 19.89
CA LEU A 316 -1.32 -9.83 18.82
C LEU A 316 -1.16 -11.28 18.31
N LEU A 317 0.07 -11.76 18.16
CA LEU A 317 0.33 -13.14 17.74
C LEU A 317 -0.16 -14.17 18.75
N MET A 318 -0.08 -13.86 20.05
CA MET A 318 -0.61 -14.72 21.11
C MET A 318 -2.13 -14.85 21.08
N GLN A 319 -2.85 -13.95 20.42
CA GLN A 319 -4.28 -14.05 20.14
C GLN A 319 -4.62 -14.71 18.79
N CYS A 320 -3.68 -15.47 18.22
CA CYS A 320 -3.84 -16.19 16.95
C CYS A 320 -4.14 -15.28 15.73
N VAL A 321 -3.70 -14.02 15.76
CA VAL A 321 -3.76 -13.13 14.59
C VAL A 321 -2.84 -13.68 13.50
N ARG A 322 -3.37 -13.82 12.28
CA ARG A 322 -2.61 -14.25 11.11
C ARG A 322 -1.96 -13.04 10.44
N VAL A 323 -0.72 -13.21 10.02
CA VAL A 323 0.08 -12.16 9.40
C VAL A 323 0.07 -12.33 7.87
N GLY A 324 -0.25 -11.25 7.16
CA GLY A 324 -0.12 -11.15 5.71
C GLY A 324 0.99 -10.19 5.31
N GLY A 325 1.55 -10.38 4.12
CA GLY A 325 2.55 -9.50 3.53
C GLY A 325 1.96 -8.56 2.46
N LEU A 326 2.83 -8.11 1.55
CA LEU A 326 2.45 -7.20 0.47
C LEU A 326 1.45 -7.84 -0.52
N GLN A 327 1.53 -9.17 -0.71
CA GLN A 327 0.61 -9.89 -1.57
C GLN A 327 -0.82 -9.84 -1.01
N GLU A 328 -0.99 -10.09 0.29
CA GLU A 328 -2.28 -10.01 0.96
C GLU A 328 -2.82 -8.57 0.96
N SER A 329 -1.97 -7.56 1.18
CA SER A 329 -2.39 -6.15 1.10
C SER A 329 -2.95 -5.80 -0.29
N LYS A 330 -2.27 -6.23 -1.36
CA LYS A 330 -2.75 -6.08 -2.74
C LYS A 330 -4.04 -6.87 -3.00
N SER A 331 -4.17 -8.07 -2.45
CA SER A 331 -5.40 -8.87 -2.55
C SER A 331 -6.59 -8.22 -1.84
N ILE A 332 -6.40 -7.65 -0.64
CA ILE A 332 -7.45 -6.92 0.08
C ILE A 332 -7.87 -5.69 -0.70
N ALA A 333 -6.92 -4.93 -1.27
CA ALA A 333 -7.22 -3.79 -2.13
C ALA A 333 -7.99 -4.20 -3.40
N PHE A 334 -7.65 -5.35 -3.99
CA PHE A 334 -8.34 -5.92 -5.15
C PHE A 334 -9.77 -6.35 -4.81
N GLU A 335 -9.98 -7.11 -3.73
CA GLU A 335 -11.30 -7.61 -3.33
C GLU A 335 -12.22 -6.50 -2.80
N SER A 336 -11.66 -5.50 -2.12
CA SER A 336 -12.42 -4.31 -1.70
C SER A 336 -12.74 -3.35 -2.85
N LEU A 337 -12.15 -3.56 -4.02
CA LEU A 337 -12.26 -2.68 -5.19
C LEU A 337 -11.92 -1.21 -4.88
N ASN A 338 -11.17 -0.95 -3.81
CA ASN A 338 -10.88 0.41 -3.36
C ASN A 338 -9.85 1.06 -4.29
N PRO A 339 -10.21 2.16 -4.98
CA PRO A 339 -9.31 2.79 -5.90
C PRO A 339 -8.13 3.49 -5.24
N ASN A 340 -8.32 3.95 -4.01
CA ASN A 340 -7.37 4.79 -3.28
C ASN A 340 -6.46 3.99 -2.35
N ALA A 341 -6.35 2.68 -2.56
CA ALA A 341 -5.44 1.85 -1.78
C ALA A 341 -3.99 2.29 -2.02
N PRO A 342 -3.17 2.42 -0.96
CA PRO A 342 -1.79 2.92 -1.07
C PRO A 342 -0.87 2.00 -1.90
N ASP A 343 -1.23 0.72 -2.04
CA ASP A 343 -0.46 -0.28 -2.78
C ASP A 343 -0.74 -0.30 -4.29
N ILE A 344 -1.72 0.50 -4.75
CA ILE A 344 -2.13 0.58 -6.15
C ILE A 344 -1.87 1.99 -6.65
N ASN A 345 -0.90 2.12 -7.56
CA ASN A 345 -0.61 3.38 -8.24
C ASN A 345 -1.38 3.47 -9.56
N ASP A 346 -1.88 4.67 -9.86
CA ASP A 346 -2.57 4.98 -11.11
C ASP A 346 -1.59 5.18 -12.28
N PRO A 347 -1.99 4.89 -13.54
CA PRO A 347 -1.10 4.85 -14.69
C PRO A 347 -0.42 6.18 -15.06
N ASP A 348 -0.98 7.31 -14.63
CA ASP A 348 -0.46 8.66 -14.86
C ASP A 348 0.57 9.11 -13.80
N SER A 349 0.71 8.38 -12.68
CA SER A 349 1.71 8.70 -11.65
C SER A 349 3.13 8.28 -12.06
N SER A 350 4.11 9.05 -11.63
CA SER A 350 5.55 8.73 -11.76
C SER A 350 5.89 7.39 -11.10
N ALA A 351 5.26 7.08 -9.95
CA ALA A 351 5.47 5.86 -9.20
C ALA A 351 5.03 4.62 -9.98
N TYR A 352 3.87 4.70 -10.65
CA TYR A 352 3.39 3.62 -11.52
C TYR A 352 4.36 3.37 -12.67
N THR A 353 4.83 4.43 -13.34
CA THR A 353 5.74 4.28 -14.48
C THR A 353 7.03 3.57 -14.07
N LYS A 354 7.60 3.93 -12.91
CA LYS A 354 8.78 3.26 -12.33
C LYS A 354 8.48 1.78 -12.03
N GLU A 355 7.39 1.47 -11.34
CA GLU A 355 6.97 0.09 -11.00
C GLU A 355 6.72 -0.76 -12.26
N ALA A 356 6.04 -0.20 -13.25
CA ALA A 356 5.68 -0.89 -14.48
C ALA A 356 6.91 -1.17 -15.37
N LEU A 357 7.91 -0.28 -15.39
CA LEU A 357 9.18 -0.51 -16.08
C LEU A 357 10.02 -1.59 -15.40
N ILE A 358 10.08 -1.61 -14.07
CA ILE A 358 10.75 -2.67 -13.31
C ILE A 358 10.07 -4.02 -13.59
N THR A 359 8.74 -4.07 -13.45
CA THR A 359 7.93 -5.27 -13.75
C THR A 359 8.15 -5.76 -15.18
N LYS A 360 8.18 -4.83 -16.16
CA LYS A 360 8.45 -5.14 -17.57
C LYS A 360 9.82 -5.80 -17.72
N LYS A 361 10.86 -5.24 -17.09
CA LYS A 361 12.23 -5.80 -17.12
C LYS A 361 12.25 -7.22 -16.56
N GLU A 362 11.75 -7.42 -15.35
CA GLU A 362 11.71 -8.73 -14.68
C GLU A 362 10.97 -9.80 -15.51
N LEU A 363 9.80 -9.45 -16.06
CA LEU A 363 9.01 -10.36 -16.87
C LEU A 363 9.66 -10.66 -18.22
N THR A 364 10.31 -9.68 -18.84
CA THR A 364 11.09 -9.92 -20.08
C THR A 364 12.27 -10.85 -19.82
N GLU A 365 13.01 -10.65 -18.73
CA GLU A 365 14.10 -11.54 -18.33
C GLU A 365 13.57 -12.96 -18.07
N LYS A 366 12.47 -13.10 -17.32
CA LYS A 366 11.80 -14.38 -17.07
C LYS A 366 11.37 -15.05 -18.38
N TYR A 367 10.82 -14.31 -19.34
CA TYR A 367 10.41 -14.84 -20.65
C TYR A 367 11.59 -15.38 -21.45
N PHE A 368 12.75 -14.70 -21.43
CA PHE A 368 13.95 -15.14 -22.15
C PHE A 368 14.75 -16.23 -21.44
N ARG A 369 14.51 -16.48 -20.14
CA ARG A 369 15.02 -17.69 -19.45
C ARG A 369 14.41 -18.98 -20.01
N TYR A 370 13.18 -18.93 -20.50
CA TYR A 370 12.55 -20.11 -21.10
C TYR A 370 13.08 -20.38 -22.52
N PRO A 371 13.26 -21.66 -22.89
CA PRO A 371 13.68 -22.02 -24.23
C PRO A 371 12.61 -21.68 -25.27
N PRO A 372 12.99 -21.54 -26.56
CA PRO A 372 12.09 -21.07 -27.63
C PRO A 372 10.77 -21.84 -27.79
N ASN A 373 10.75 -23.14 -27.47
CA ASN A 373 9.59 -24.02 -27.60
C ASN A 373 8.63 -23.95 -26.39
N ARG A 374 9.08 -23.43 -25.24
CA ARG A 374 8.27 -23.30 -24.02
C ARG A 374 7.69 -21.90 -23.84
N ARG A 375 8.11 -20.94 -24.65
CA ARG A 375 7.64 -19.55 -24.60
C ARG A 375 6.56 -19.28 -25.64
N VAL A 376 5.59 -18.44 -25.27
CA VAL A 376 4.51 -18.01 -26.16
C VAL A 376 5.06 -17.07 -27.23
N ASN A 377 4.64 -17.25 -28.49
CA ASN A 377 4.94 -16.29 -29.54
C ASN A 377 3.82 -15.23 -29.61
N PHE A 378 4.06 -14.08 -28.99
CA PHE A 378 3.06 -12.99 -28.91
C PHE A 378 2.73 -12.36 -30.27
N VAL A 379 3.64 -12.43 -31.25
CA VAL A 379 3.35 -11.95 -32.62
C VAL A 379 2.22 -12.75 -33.23
N LYS A 380 2.25 -14.10 -33.10
CA LYS A 380 1.20 -15.00 -33.62
C LYS A 380 -0.14 -14.85 -32.89
N VAL A 381 -0.11 -14.50 -31.60
CA VAL A 381 -1.31 -14.27 -30.78
C VAL A 381 -1.87 -12.85 -30.97
N GLY A 382 -1.15 -11.96 -31.66
CA GLY A 382 -1.60 -10.59 -31.92
C GLY A 382 -1.50 -9.69 -30.68
N ILE A 383 -0.41 -9.77 -29.92
CA ILE A 383 -0.20 -8.93 -28.72
C ILE A 383 1.03 -8.06 -28.88
N SER A 384 0.84 -6.75 -28.77
CA SER A 384 1.91 -5.76 -28.90
C SER A 384 2.78 -5.68 -27.63
N SER A 385 2.16 -5.54 -26.44
CA SER A 385 2.87 -5.32 -25.18
C SER A 385 2.46 -6.35 -24.11
N PRO A 386 3.09 -7.54 -24.07
CA PRO A 386 2.64 -8.65 -23.21
C PRO A 386 2.97 -8.47 -21.71
N PHE A 387 3.92 -7.60 -21.37
CA PHE A 387 4.46 -7.43 -20.00
C PHE A 387 4.28 -6.01 -19.46
N PHE A 388 3.55 -5.17 -20.17
CA PHE A 388 3.38 -3.75 -19.86
C PHE A 388 2.13 -3.23 -20.56
N CYS A 389 1.36 -2.36 -19.91
CA CYS A 389 0.21 -1.70 -20.52
C CYS A 389 0.70 -0.46 -21.25
N ASP A 390 0.65 -0.45 -22.58
CA ASP A 390 1.17 0.64 -23.40
C ASP A 390 0.16 1.78 -23.55
N TRP A 391 -0.03 2.54 -22.46
CA TRP A 391 -1.01 3.61 -22.39
C TRP A 391 -0.73 4.72 -23.39
N LYS A 392 0.53 5.13 -23.58
CA LYS A 392 0.92 6.24 -24.45
C LYS A 392 0.55 5.99 -25.92
N ASN A 393 0.85 4.81 -26.43
CA ASN A 393 0.49 4.44 -27.80
C ASN A 393 -1.03 4.24 -27.92
N LEU A 394 -1.68 3.64 -26.92
CA LEU A 394 -3.14 3.49 -26.93
C LEU A 394 -3.85 4.84 -26.97
N THR A 395 -3.44 5.80 -26.14
CA THR A 395 -4.04 7.14 -26.11
C THR A 395 -3.75 7.94 -27.38
N LYS A 396 -2.55 7.77 -27.95
CA LYS A 396 -2.19 8.34 -29.25
C LYS A 396 -3.08 7.83 -30.37
N ASP A 397 -3.34 6.52 -30.42
CA ASP A 397 -4.20 5.89 -31.44
C ASP A 397 -5.67 6.34 -31.34
N TRP A 398 -6.13 6.74 -30.15
CA TRP A 398 -7.51 7.16 -29.91
C TRP A 398 -7.74 8.68 -29.99
N SER A 399 -6.79 9.49 -29.52
CA SER A 399 -6.94 10.95 -29.36
C SER A 399 -5.91 11.77 -30.15
N GLY A 400 -4.90 11.13 -30.75
CA GLY A 400 -3.77 11.79 -31.38
C GLY A 400 -2.66 12.23 -30.41
N ASN A 401 -2.90 12.17 -29.10
CA ASN A 401 -1.97 12.67 -28.08
C ASN A 401 -1.39 11.55 -27.18
N GLU A 402 -0.11 11.64 -26.88
CA GLU A 402 0.58 10.70 -25.98
C GLU A 402 0.37 11.02 -24.49
N ASN A 403 0.08 12.29 -24.16
CA ASN A 403 -0.07 12.77 -22.77
C ASN A 403 -1.50 12.53 -22.27
N PHE A 404 -1.66 11.64 -21.31
CA PHE A 404 -2.94 11.29 -20.72
C PHE A 404 -2.97 11.56 -19.22
N TYR A 405 -4.18 11.61 -18.66
CA TYR A 405 -4.41 11.61 -17.22
C TYR A 405 -5.59 10.70 -16.87
N VAL A 406 -5.69 10.29 -15.61
CA VAL A 406 -6.84 9.52 -15.12
C VAL A 406 -7.93 10.46 -14.62
N LEU A 407 -9.16 10.26 -15.10
CA LEU A 407 -10.33 11.02 -14.65
C LEU A 407 -10.68 10.63 -13.21
N ARG A 408 -10.69 11.64 -12.32
CA ARG A 408 -10.96 11.48 -10.88
C ARG A 408 -12.11 12.35 -10.38
N ASN A 409 -12.71 13.18 -11.24
CA ASN A 409 -13.85 14.01 -10.86
C ASN A 409 -15.08 13.09 -10.63
N ARG A 410 -15.57 13.07 -9.38
CA ARG A 410 -16.68 12.20 -8.96
C ARG A 410 -17.98 12.51 -9.69
N GLU A 411 -18.27 13.78 -9.96
CA GLU A 411 -19.52 14.18 -10.63
C GLU A 411 -19.57 13.64 -12.06
N VAL A 412 -18.46 13.77 -12.79
CA VAL A 412 -18.33 13.24 -14.15
C VAL A 412 -18.36 11.71 -14.15
N LEU A 413 -17.70 11.05 -13.18
CA LEU A 413 -17.73 9.59 -13.05
C LEU A 413 -19.15 9.08 -12.73
N LEU A 414 -19.88 9.77 -11.85
CA LEU A 414 -21.29 9.49 -11.53
C LEU A 414 -22.17 9.60 -12.77
N PHE A 415 -21.99 10.67 -13.55
CA PHE A 415 -22.70 10.88 -14.81
C PHE A 415 -22.43 9.74 -15.79
N LEU A 416 -21.17 9.42 -16.04
CA LEU A 416 -20.79 8.31 -16.94
C LEU A 416 -21.33 6.96 -16.44
N GLN A 417 -21.33 6.72 -15.13
CA GLN A 417 -21.88 5.48 -14.58
C GLN A 417 -23.39 5.40 -14.77
N LYS A 418 -24.12 6.52 -14.60
CA LYS A 418 -25.56 6.59 -14.91
C LYS A 418 -25.82 6.29 -16.39
N SER A 419 -25.02 6.84 -17.31
CA SER A 419 -25.15 6.59 -18.75
C SER A 419 -24.92 5.12 -19.13
N ILE A 420 -23.96 4.44 -18.50
CA ILE A 420 -23.74 3.00 -18.71
C ILE A 420 -24.85 2.17 -18.07
N ASN A 421 -25.33 2.55 -16.87
CA ASN A 421 -26.41 1.82 -16.21
C ASN A 421 -27.78 2.04 -16.86
N PHE A 422 -27.99 3.16 -17.56
CA PHE A 422 -29.19 3.39 -18.40
C PHE A 422 -29.37 2.25 -19.41
N VAL A 423 -28.28 1.75 -19.99
CA VAL A 423 -28.28 0.58 -20.89
C VAL A 423 -28.83 -0.69 -20.22
N LYS A 424 -28.72 -0.82 -18.89
CA LYS A 424 -29.18 -2.01 -18.14
C LYS A 424 -30.68 -1.99 -17.82
N SER A 425 -31.35 -0.83 -17.83
CA SER A 425 -32.75 -0.70 -17.43
C SER A 425 -33.65 -0.35 -18.62
N SER A 426 -34.61 -1.21 -18.94
CA SER A 426 -35.57 -1.04 -20.04
C SER A 426 -36.66 0.01 -19.78
N ASN A 427 -36.59 0.76 -18.68
CA ASN A 427 -37.61 1.73 -18.27
C ASN A 427 -37.24 3.14 -18.77
N GLU A 428 -37.55 3.42 -20.03
CA GLU A 428 -37.30 4.71 -20.69
C GLU A 428 -38.13 5.89 -20.11
N LYS A 429 -39.24 5.61 -19.41
CA LYS A 429 -40.26 6.62 -19.08
C LYS A 429 -40.02 7.49 -17.83
N LEU A 430 -39.14 7.10 -16.90
CA LEU A 430 -38.97 7.83 -15.62
C LEU A 430 -37.78 8.81 -15.61
N LEU A 431 -36.95 8.87 -16.67
CA LEU A 431 -35.68 9.59 -16.65
C LEU A 431 -35.50 10.60 -17.79
N SER A 432 -36.40 10.64 -18.78
CA SER A 432 -36.37 11.63 -19.87
C SER A 432 -36.57 13.08 -19.37
N GLN A 433 -37.13 13.26 -18.17
CA GLN A 433 -37.29 14.58 -17.55
C GLN A 433 -36.01 15.09 -16.83
N HIS A 434 -35.01 14.23 -16.60
CA HIS A 434 -33.79 14.59 -15.84
C HIS A 434 -32.49 14.60 -16.66
N MET A 435 -32.53 14.30 -17.96
CA MET A 435 -31.34 14.29 -18.84
C MET A 435 -30.95 15.67 -19.41
N GLN A 436 -31.70 16.73 -19.10
CA GLN A 436 -31.43 18.10 -19.58
C GLN A 436 -30.61 18.96 -18.61
N SER A 437 -30.24 18.47 -17.43
CA SER A 437 -29.35 19.21 -16.51
C SER A 437 -27.88 18.76 -16.69
N ASP A 438 -27.10 19.63 -17.33
CA ASP A 438 -25.65 19.75 -17.29
C ASP A 438 -24.84 18.50 -17.70
N ILE A 439 -24.83 18.20 -19.00
CA ILE A 439 -23.78 17.35 -19.58
C ILE A 439 -22.49 18.20 -19.58
N PRO A 440 -21.46 17.88 -18.78
CA PRO A 440 -20.17 18.53 -18.93
C PRO A 440 -19.67 18.25 -20.35
N ASN A 441 -19.17 19.27 -21.04
CA ASN A 441 -18.73 19.13 -22.43
C ASN A 441 -17.61 18.07 -22.51
N LEU A 442 -17.98 16.84 -22.89
CA LEU A 442 -17.07 15.69 -22.95
C LEU A 442 -15.95 15.91 -23.98
N ASP A 443 -16.12 16.88 -24.87
CA ASP A 443 -15.11 17.29 -25.86
C ASP A 443 -13.89 17.94 -25.22
N ASP A 444 -13.99 18.44 -23.97
CA ASP A 444 -12.85 18.98 -23.23
C ASP A 444 -11.92 17.86 -22.70
N PHE A 445 -12.46 16.64 -22.56
CA PHE A 445 -11.78 15.50 -21.93
C PHE A 445 -11.16 14.53 -22.96
N LYS A 446 -10.53 15.04 -24.04
CA LYS A 446 -10.11 14.19 -25.18
C LYS A 446 -9.11 13.08 -24.85
N ASN A 447 -8.23 13.27 -23.87
CA ASN A 447 -7.17 12.31 -23.55
C ASN A 447 -7.17 11.82 -22.10
N CYS A 448 -8.30 11.27 -21.67
CA CYS A 448 -8.46 10.76 -20.31
C CYS A 448 -8.61 9.23 -20.28
N LEU A 449 -8.09 8.64 -19.21
CA LEU A 449 -8.29 7.25 -18.84
C LEU A 449 -9.33 7.16 -17.71
N ILE A 450 -10.23 6.20 -17.82
CA ILE A 450 -11.25 5.92 -16.81
C ILE A 450 -10.95 4.59 -16.17
N ARG A 451 -10.97 4.57 -14.84
CA ARG A 451 -10.82 3.35 -14.08
C ARG A 451 -12.11 2.54 -14.11
N VAL A 452 -12.00 1.27 -14.49
CA VAL A 452 -13.14 0.37 -14.64
C VAL A 452 -12.94 -0.95 -13.90
N GLN A 453 -14.04 -1.48 -13.40
CA GLN A 453 -14.19 -2.86 -12.98
C GLN A 453 -14.78 -3.65 -14.14
N ILE A 454 -14.18 -4.80 -14.40
CA ILE A 454 -14.60 -5.74 -15.41
C ILE A 454 -14.98 -7.02 -14.68
N SER A 455 -16.24 -7.41 -14.75
CA SER A 455 -16.71 -8.68 -14.19
C SER A 455 -17.04 -9.65 -15.31
N MET A 456 -16.38 -10.80 -15.32
CA MET A 456 -16.65 -11.84 -16.31
C MET A 456 -18.10 -12.33 -16.16
N ILE A 457 -18.82 -12.44 -17.28
CA ILE A 457 -20.21 -12.93 -17.30
C ILE A 457 -20.22 -14.46 -17.17
N GLU A 458 -19.35 -15.13 -17.90
CA GLU A 458 -19.21 -16.59 -17.88
C GLU A 458 -17.86 -17.03 -17.28
N LYS A 459 -17.47 -18.29 -17.58
CA LYS A 459 -16.16 -18.85 -17.27
C LYS A 459 -15.04 -18.00 -17.87
N GLY A 460 -14.16 -17.55 -17.01
CA GLY A 460 -12.93 -16.88 -17.38
C GLY A 460 -12.36 -16.11 -16.20
N THR A 461 -11.05 -15.93 -16.19
CA THR A 461 -10.37 -15.04 -15.24
C THR A 461 -9.50 -14.07 -16.03
N PRO A 462 -9.72 -12.76 -15.91
CA PRO A 462 -8.84 -11.79 -16.51
C PRO A 462 -7.52 -11.82 -15.75
N LYS A 463 -6.40 -11.81 -16.49
CA LYS A 463 -5.05 -11.76 -15.92
C LYS A 463 -4.49 -10.35 -16.04
N LYS A 464 -3.41 -10.08 -15.31
CA LYS A 464 -2.60 -8.86 -15.50
C LYS A 464 -2.19 -8.72 -16.96
N PHE A 465 -2.25 -7.49 -17.48
CA PHE A 465 -2.00 -7.12 -18.89
C PHE A 465 -3.02 -7.67 -19.90
N ALA A 466 -4.14 -8.25 -19.46
CA ALA A 466 -5.21 -8.60 -20.38
C ALA A 466 -5.70 -7.35 -21.12
N ILE A 467 -6.01 -7.53 -22.40
CA ILE A 467 -6.55 -6.46 -23.24
C ILE A 467 -8.07 -6.43 -23.11
N ILE A 468 -8.61 -5.22 -23.12
CA ILE A 468 -10.03 -4.96 -23.14
C ILE A 468 -10.33 -4.44 -24.54
N CYS A 469 -11.32 -5.05 -25.20
CA CYS A 469 -11.66 -4.80 -26.59
C CYS A 469 -13.14 -4.46 -26.75
N MET A 470 -13.45 -3.62 -27.75
CA MET A 470 -14.83 -3.34 -28.14
C MET A 470 -15.44 -4.55 -28.86
N PRO A 471 -16.67 -4.96 -28.52
CA PRO A 471 -17.40 -5.97 -29.28
C PRO A 471 -17.82 -5.41 -30.65
N THR A 472 -17.98 -6.28 -31.65
CA THR A 472 -18.66 -5.89 -32.89
C THR A 472 -20.16 -6.16 -32.79
N PHE A 473 -20.96 -5.51 -33.64
CA PHE A 473 -22.41 -5.73 -33.68
C PHE A 473 -22.80 -7.20 -33.92
N GLU A 474 -22.00 -7.94 -34.70
CA GLU A 474 -22.18 -9.38 -34.87
C GLU A 474 -21.96 -10.19 -33.59
N ASP A 475 -20.97 -9.80 -32.77
CA ASP A 475 -20.68 -10.46 -31.49
C ASP A 475 -21.85 -10.27 -30.53
N LEU A 476 -22.41 -9.05 -30.49
CA LEU A 476 -23.58 -8.73 -29.65
C LEU A 476 -24.82 -9.52 -30.11
N LYS A 477 -25.10 -9.59 -31.41
CA LYS A 477 -26.18 -10.42 -31.96
C LYS A 477 -26.03 -11.90 -31.59
N LYS A 478 -24.83 -12.45 -31.71
CA LYS A 478 -24.52 -13.84 -31.36
C LYS A 478 -24.68 -14.11 -29.87
N PHE A 479 -24.32 -13.15 -29.03
CA PHE A 479 -24.52 -13.26 -27.58
C PHE A 479 -26.01 -13.21 -27.20
N VAL A 480 -26.77 -12.31 -27.82
CA VAL A 480 -28.23 -12.21 -27.59
C VAL A 480 -28.95 -13.48 -28.05
N SER A 481 -28.55 -14.06 -29.19
CA SER A 481 -29.14 -15.30 -29.69
C SER A 481 -28.71 -16.54 -28.89
N ASN A 482 -27.47 -16.58 -28.41
CA ASN A 482 -26.95 -17.68 -27.60
C ASN A 482 -26.20 -17.18 -26.35
N LYS A 483 -26.89 -17.20 -25.22
CA LYS A 483 -26.33 -16.80 -23.93
C LYS A 483 -25.15 -17.67 -23.46
N LYS A 484 -24.99 -18.90 -23.98
CA LYS A 484 -23.88 -19.81 -23.65
C LYS A 484 -22.64 -19.61 -24.54
N TRP A 485 -22.65 -18.59 -25.40
CA TRP A 485 -21.56 -18.34 -26.32
C TRP A 485 -20.33 -17.78 -25.60
N HIS A 486 -19.22 -18.50 -25.72
CA HIS A 486 -17.98 -18.16 -25.02
C HIS A 486 -17.23 -16.93 -25.55
N GLY A 487 -17.66 -16.37 -26.68
CA GLY A 487 -17.02 -15.26 -27.37
C GLY A 487 -16.22 -15.67 -28.62
N PRO A 488 -15.74 -14.70 -29.41
CA PRO A 488 -15.00 -14.96 -30.64
C PRO A 488 -13.57 -15.46 -30.37
N VAL A 489 -12.93 -16.05 -31.38
CA VAL A 489 -11.53 -16.51 -31.32
C VAL A 489 -10.68 -15.69 -32.28
N GLU A 490 -9.57 -15.16 -31.76
CA GLU A 490 -8.57 -14.44 -32.56
C GLU A 490 -7.91 -15.33 -33.62
N LYS A 491 -7.73 -14.77 -34.82
CA LYS A 491 -6.97 -15.41 -35.89
C LYS A 491 -5.48 -15.54 -35.56
N CYS A 492 -4.83 -16.57 -36.09
CA CYS A 492 -3.38 -16.71 -35.93
C CYS A 492 -2.66 -15.76 -36.89
N HIS A 493 -1.90 -14.81 -36.35
CA HIS A 493 -1.14 -13.85 -37.14
C HIS A 493 0.13 -14.47 -37.73
N LYS A 494 0.54 -14.00 -38.92
CA LYS A 494 1.80 -14.42 -39.55
C LYS A 494 2.97 -13.70 -38.89
N ASP A 495 4.03 -14.44 -38.58
CA ASP A 495 5.23 -13.88 -37.95
C ASP A 495 6.36 -13.68 -39.00
N PRO A 496 6.67 -12.44 -39.39
CA PRO A 496 7.70 -12.17 -40.40
C PRO A 496 9.12 -12.55 -39.92
N ASN A 497 9.37 -12.51 -38.61
CA ASN A 497 10.70 -12.73 -38.04
C ASN A 497 11.01 -14.20 -37.78
N GLU A 498 10.07 -15.12 -38.00
CA GLU A 498 10.25 -16.53 -37.67
C GLU A 498 11.42 -17.17 -38.42
N ARG A 499 11.50 -16.94 -39.75
CA ARG A 499 12.59 -17.45 -40.61
C ARG A 499 13.95 -16.84 -40.23
N ILE A 500 13.97 -15.56 -39.88
CA ILE A 500 15.18 -14.84 -39.46
C ILE A 500 15.69 -15.43 -38.15
N ARG A 501 14.80 -15.64 -37.17
CA ARG A 501 15.15 -16.22 -35.85
C ARG A 501 15.63 -17.66 -35.93
N THR A 502 15.12 -18.48 -36.85
CA THR A 502 15.62 -19.86 -37.03
C THR A 502 17.02 -19.86 -37.65
N LYS A 503 17.26 -19.07 -38.70
CA LYS A 503 18.58 -18.94 -39.34
C LYS A 503 19.63 -18.42 -38.36
N LEU A 504 19.34 -17.34 -37.64
CA LEU A 504 20.26 -16.77 -36.65
C LEU A 504 20.61 -17.74 -35.52
N ARG A 505 19.63 -18.49 -35.00
CA ARG A 505 19.89 -19.52 -33.97
C ARG A 505 20.79 -20.64 -34.48
N LYS A 506 20.55 -21.14 -35.70
CA LYS A 506 21.39 -22.16 -36.33
C LYS A 506 22.83 -21.67 -36.50
N ASN A 507 23.00 -20.47 -37.07
CA ASN A 507 24.32 -19.87 -37.29
C ASN A 507 25.06 -19.62 -35.97
N HIS A 508 24.38 -19.08 -34.96
CA HIS A 508 24.97 -18.85 -33.64
C HIS A 508 25.40 -20.15 -32.97
N LEU A 509 24.59 -21.22 -33.07
CA LEU A 509 24.94 -22.52 -32.53
C LEU A 509 26.18 -23.12 -33.23
N ILE A 510 26.29 -22.96 -34.55
CA ILE A 510 27.49 -23.37 -35.31
C ILE A 510 28.72 -22.57 -34.85
N LEU A 511 28.58 -21.25 -34.68
CA LEU A 511 29.64 -20.38 -34.18
C LEU A 511 30.12 -20.80 -32.78
N LEU A 512 29.19 -21.04 -31.84
CA LEU A 512 29.52 -21.49 -30.49
C LEU A 512 30.22 -22.86 -30.49
N LYS A 513 29.78 -23.80 -31.33
CA LYS A 513 30.47 -25.09 -31.50
C LYS A 513 31.90 -24.91 -32.02
N ARG A 514 32.12 -24.01 -32.99
CA ARG A 514 33.45 -23.68 -33.52
C ARG A 514 34.36 -23.08 -32.43
N LEU A 515 33.87 -22.08 -31.69
CA LEU A 515 34.61 -21.45 -30.60
C LEU A 515 34.94 -22.45 -29.47
N LYS A 516 34.01 -23.34 -29.14
CA LYS A 516 34.25 -24.44 -28.18
C LYS A 516 35.38 -25.36 -28.67
N ARG A 517 35.36 -25.77 -29.95
CA ARG A 517 36.42 -26.61 -30.54
C ARG A 517 37.78 -25.92 -30.49
N GLN A 518 37.86 -24.64 -30.86
CA GLN A 518 39.10 -23.85 -30.80
C GLN A 518 39.65 -23.75 -29.37
N ARG A 519 38.79 -23.53 -28.36
CA ARG A 519 39.19 -23.52 -26.94
C ARG A 519 39.75 -24.87 -26.49
N ILE A 520 39.08 -25.98 -26.86
CA ILE A 520 39.55 -27.33 -26.53
C ILE A 520 40.90 -27.61 -27.19
N GLN A 521 41.08 -27.21 -28.46
CA GLN A 521 42.33 -27.38 -29.18
C GLN A 521 43.46 -26.57 -28.53
N ARG A 522 43.24 -25.29 -28.21
CA ARG A 522 44.21 -24.46 -27.49
C ARG A 522 44.58 -25.05 -26.13
N LYS A 523 43.60 -25.54 -25.37
CA LYS A 523 43.86 -26.19 -24.07
C LYS A 523 44.69 -27.47 -24.22
N ARG A 524 44.47 -28.25 -25.29
CA ARG A 524 45.28 -29.44 -25.61
C ARG A 524 46.71 -29.08 -26.01
N THR A 525 46.89 -28.07 -26.87
CA THR A 525 48.23 -27.61 -27.30
C THR A 525 49.01 -26.97 -26.16
N LEU A 526 48.34 -26.20 -25.30
CA LEU A 526 48.95 -25.69 -24.07
C LEU A 526 49.37 -26.86 -23.18
N LYS A 527 48.49 -27.84 -22.93
CA LYS A 527 48.81 -29.02 -22.10
C LYS A 527 49.99 -29.85 -22.64
N SER A 528 50.11 -30.02 -23.96
CA SER A 528 51.28 -30.67 -24.57
C SER A 528 52.55 -29.81 -24.51
N ASN A 529 52.40 -28.48 -24.52
CA ASN A 529 53.52 -27.53 -24.46
C ASN A 529 53.91 -27.10 -23.03
N ILE A 530 53.23 -27.57 -21.97
CA ILE A 530 53.60 -27.32 -20.56
C ILE A 530 55.03 -27.82 -20.26
N LEU A 531 55.54 -28.82 -20.99
CA LEU A 531 56.94 -29.25 -20.89
C LEU A 531 57.96 -28.27 -21.52
N LYS A 532 57.52 -27.23 -22.25
CA LYS A 532 58.40 -26.30 -22.99
C LYS A 532 58.32 -24.82 -22.58
N PHE A 533 57.35 -24.38 -21.77
CA PHE A 533 57.17 -22.96 -21.44
C PHE A 533 56.80 -22.74 -19.96
N LEU A 534 57.81 -22.77 -19.09
CA LEU A 534 57.75 -22.27 -17.71
C LEU A 534 58.04 -20.75 -17.64
N LYS A 535 57.61 -19.98 -18.65
CA LYS A 535 57.77 -18.52 -18.67
C LYS A 535 56.50 -17.80 -19.13
N GLU A 536 56.11 -16.87 -18.26
CA GLU A 536 55.36 -15.63 -18.46
C GLU A 536 53.87 -15.53 -18.07
N SER A 537 53.64 -14.50 -17.25
CA SER A 537 52.41 -14.02 -16.63
C SER A 537 51.46 -13.28 -17.60
N THR A 538 51.70 -13.35 -18.90
CA THR A 538 50.98 -12.61 -19.96
C THR A 538 49.74 -13.35 -20.50
N ASP A 539 49.64 -14.67 -20.29
CA ASP A 539 48.54 -15.48 -20.84
C ASP A 539 47.20 -15.36 -20.11
N LYS A 540 47.19 -15.05 -18.81
CA LYS A 540 45.94 -14.84 -18.05
C LYS A 540 45.13 -13.65 -18.60
N LEU A 541 45.80 -12.55 -18.99
CA LEU A 541 45.15 -11.37 -19.57
C LEU A 541 44.54 -11.65 -20.95
N ASN A 542 45.12 -12.57 -21.73
CA ASN A 542 44.63 -12.94 -23.06
C ASN A 542 43.45 -13.93 -22.98
N GLU A 543 43.44 -14.85 -22.01
CA GLU A 543 42.30 -15.71 -21.74
C GLU A 543 41.06 -14.89 -21.32
N ASP A 544 41.24 -13.91 -20.42
CA ASP A 544 40.17 -13.01 -19.98
C ASP A 544 39.57 -12.20 -21.14
N LYS A 545 40.40 -11.65 -22.03
CA LYS A 545 39.95 -10.95 -23.26
C LYS A 545 39.14 -11.88 -24.17
N SER A 546 39.53 -13.15 -24.29
CA SER A 546 38.82 -14.13 -25.13
C SER A 546 37.47 -14.56 -24.54
N ILE A 547 37.36 -14.64 -23.21
CA ILE A 547 36.11 -14.92 -22.50
C ILE A 547 35.16 -13.73 -22.63
N LEU A 548 35.68 -12.51 -22.44
CA LEU A 548 34.94 -11.26 -22.64
C LEU A 548 34.38 -11.13 -24.06
N LEU A 549 35.16 -11.48 -25.08
CA LEU A 549 34.69 -11.48 -26.48
C LEU A 549 33.53 -12.46 -26.71
N VAL A 550 33.59 -13.67 -26.13
CA VAL A 550 32.49 -14.64 -26.27
C VAL A 550 31.26 -14.23 -25.47
N ASN A 551 31.45 -13.68 -24.28
CA ASN A 551 30.34 -13.11 -23.50
C ASN A 551 29.68 -11.95 -24.26
N LYS A 552 30.48 -11.12 -24.95
CA LYS A 552 29.98 -10.07 -25.84
C LYS A 552 29.18 -10.65 -27.01
N ILE A 553 29.67 -11.69 -27.70
CA ILE A 553 28.95 -12.37 -28.78
C ILE A 553 27.60 -12.95 -28.29
N ILE A 554 27.57 -13.54 -27.09
CA ILE A 554 26.35 -14.09 -26.48
C ILE A 554 25.37 -12.97 -26.13
N SER A 555 25.88 -11.88 -25.54
CA SER A 555 25.09 -10.69 -25.22
C SER A 555 24.47 -10.07 -26.47
N ASP A 556 25.28 -9.80 -27.50
CA ASP A 556 24.85 -9.21 -28.77
C ASP A 556 23.79 -10.09 -29.47
N GLN A 557 23.98 -11.41 -29.44
CA GLN A 557 22.97 -12.35 -29.93
C GLN A 557 21.69 -12.27 -29.09
N SER A 558 21.79 -12.20 -27.76
CA SER A 558 20.61 -12.14 -26.89
C SER A 558 19.78 -10.88 -27.15
N VAL A 559 20.44 -9.73 -27.36
CA VAL A 559 19.79 -8.45 -27.69
C VAL A 559 19.12 -8.52 -29.06
N LYS A 560 19.80 -9.04 -30.08
CA LYS A 560 19.20 -9.23 -31.41
C LYS A 560 17.99 -10.16 -31.36
N MET A 561 18.10 -11.28 -30.63
CA MET A 561 17.00 -12.23 -30.49
C MET A 561 15.82 -11.62 -29.72
N SER A 562 16.07 -10.81 -28.69
CA SER A 562 14.98 -10.17 -27.93
C SER A 562 14.17 -9.21 -28.79
N GLN A 563 14.85 -8.39 -29.60
CA GLN A 563 14.22 -7.47 -30.56
C GLN A 563 13.37 -8.22 -31.61
N LEU A 564 13.81 -9.40 -32.07
CA LEU A 564 13.07 -10.19 -33.06
C LEU A 564 11.86 -10.94 -32.46
N TYR A 565 11.88 -11.28 -31.17
CA TYR A 565 10.76 -11.93 -30.48
C TYR A 565 9.71 -10.93 -29.99
N LEU A 566 10.15 -9.76 -29.55
CA LEU A 566 9.32 -8.67 -29.04
C LEU A 566 9.60 -7.40 -29.85
N PRO A 567 9.13 -7.32 -31.11
CA PRO A 567 9.32 -6.13 -31.92
C PRO A 567 8.60 -4.93 -31.30
N LYS A 568 9.22 -3.76 -31.35
CA LYS A 568 8.56 -2.51 -30.96
C LYS A 568 7.46 -2.22 -31.98
N ARG A 569 6.22 -2.13 -31.52
CA ARG A 569 5.08 -1.71 -32.34
C ARG A 569 4.72 -0.27 -32.01
N THR A 570 4.34 0.48 -33.04
CA THR A 570 3.88 1.87 -32.94
C THR A 570 2.38 1.94 -32.69
N GLU A 571 1.62 1.03 -33.31
CA GLU A 571 0.16 0.95 -33.18
C GLU A 571 -0.26 -0.21 -32.27
N VAL A 572 -1.24 0.09 -31.42
CA VAL A 572 -1.78 -0.83 -30.41
C VAL A 572 -3.24 -1.11 -30.68
N ARG A 573 -4.04 -0.09 -31.02
CA ARG A 573 -5.50 -0.19 -31.15
C ARG A 573 -5.96 -1.30 -32.08
N TYR A 574 -5.31 -1.45 -33.23
CA TYR A 574 -5.62 -2.44 -34.27
C TYR A 574 -4.66 -3.63 -34.29
N SER A 575 -3.99 -3.90 -33.16
CA SER A 575 -3.06 -5.04 -33.08
C SER A 575 -3.73 -6.41 -33.12
N CYS A 576 -5.07 -6.44 -32.96
CA CYS A 576 -5.92 -7.63 -32.93
C CYS A 576 -7.10 -7.46 -33.90
N ASP A 577 -7.86 -8.54 -34.14
CA ASP A 577 -9.09 -8.48 -34.93
C ASP A 577 -10.15 -7.56 -34.31
N LYS A 578 -10.13 -7.39 -32.97
CA LYS A 578 -11.03 -6.50 -32.22
C LYS A 578 -10.28 -5.25 -31.74
N GLU A 579 -10.92 -4.09 -31.83
CA GLU A 579 -10.34 -2.82 -31.40
C GLU A 579 -10.06 -2.81 -29.90
N ILE A 580 -8.85 -2.44 -29.51
CA ILE A 580 -8.44 -2.33 -28.11
C ILE A 580 -8.89 -0.99 -27.52
N MET A 581 -9.62 -1.04 -26.41
CA MET A 581 -10.08 0.14 -25.65
C MET A 581 -9.22 0.43 -24.41
N GLY A 582 -8.52 -0.58 -23.89
CA GLY A 582 -7.86 -0.49 -22.59
C GLY A 582 -7.15 -1.77 -22.15
N TYR A 583 -6.62 -1.74 -20.93
CA TYR A 583 -5.91 -2.86 -20.34
C TYR A 583 -6.31 -3.12 -18.89
N VAL A 584 -6.18 -4.37 -18.46
CA VAL A 584 -6.33 -4.82 -17.08
C VAL A 584 -4.99 -4.71 -16.36
N THR A 585 -4.93 -3.91 -15.29
CA THR A 585 -3.74 -3.75 -14.44
C THR A 585 -3.69 -4.79 -13.33
N LEU A 586 -4.85 -5.14 -12.77
CA LEU A 586 -5.01 -6.17 -11.75
C LEU A 586 -6.15 -7.09 -12.18
N GLY A 587 -5.88 -8.38 -12.32
CA GLY A 587 -6.89 -9.35 -12.71
C GLY A 587 -6.68 -10.67 -12.00
N SER A 588 -7.73 -11.17 -11.38
CA SER A 588 -7.75 -12.45 -10.69
C SER A 588 -9.19 -12.97 -10.56
N PHE A 589 -9.35 -14.16 -10.00
CA PHE A 589 -10.64 -14.59 -9.47
C PHE A 589 -10.92 -13.84 -8.16
N SER A 590 -12.08 -13.22 -8.05
CA SER A 590 -12.55 -12.60 -6.80
C SER A 590 -13.29 -13.64 -5.98
N TYR A 591 -12.84 -13.83 -4.74
CA TYR A 591 -13.50 -14.70 -3.80
C TYR A 591 -14.79 -14.07 -3.25
N SER A 592 -14.84 -12.74 -3.12
CA SER A 592 -16.03 -12.04 -2.62
C SER A 592 -17.21 -12.09 -3.58
N GLN A 593 -16.97 -12.08 -4.89
CA GLN A 593 -18.04 -12.15 -5.90
C GLN A 593 -18.12 -13.52 -6.62
N ALA A 594 -17.26 -14.47 -6.26
CA ALA A 594 -17.16 -15.81 -6.86
C ALA A 594 -17.05 -15.81 -8.40
N ARG A 595 -16.40 -14.79 -8.97
CA ARG A 595 -16.22 -14.66 -10.43
C ARG A 595 -14.89 -14.00 -10.78
N GLY A 596 -14.47 -14.11 -12.04
CA GLY A 596 -13.31 -13.39 -12.55
C GLY A 596 -13.55 -11.88 -12.52
N ILE A 597 -12.65 -11.13 -11.88
CA ILE A 597 -12.71 -9.67 -11.86
C ILE A 597 -11.39 -9.08 -12.35
N GLY A 598 -11.47 -8.05 -13.17
CA GLY A 598 -10.36 -7.21 -13.57
C GLY A 598 -10.58 -5.77 -13.14
N ILE A 599 -9.55 -5.14 -12.59
CA ILE A 599 -9.44 -3.69 -12.47
C ILE A 599 -8.52 -3.23 -13.59
N GLY A 600 -9.00 -2.28 -14.38
CA GLY A 600 -8.28 -1.78 -15.53
C GLY A 600 -8.58 -0.32 -15.81
N TYR A 601 -8.02 0.15 -16.90
CA TYR A 601 -8.28 1.50 -17.43
C TYR A 601 -8.65 1.40 -18.90
N ILE A 602 -9.63 2.20 -19.28
CA ILE A 602 -10.08 2.37 -20.67
C ILE A 602 -9.98 3.83 -21.07
N THR A 603 -9.93 4.11 -22.37
CA THR A 603 -9.93 5.49 -22.88
C THR A 603 -11.36 6.05 -22.92
N LEU A 604 -11.55 7.32 -22.56
CA LEU A 604 -12.88 7.96 -22.62
C LEU A 604 -13.49 7.95 -24.04
N PRO A 605 -12.75 8.23 -25.14
CA PRO A 605 -13.30 8.14 -26.48
C PRO A 605 -13.90 6.77 -26.81
N SER A 606 -13.27 5.69 -26.36
CA SER A 606 -13.81 4.34 -26.54
C SER A 606 -15.09 4.11 -25.72
N LEU A 607 -15.15 4.65 -24.50
CA LEU A 607 -16.34 4.56 -23.67
C LEU A 607 -17.52 5.36 -24.25
N ARG A 608 -17.26 6.54 -24.80
CA ARG A 608 -18.27 7.36 -25.47
C ARG A 608 -18.92 6.60 -26.62
N LYS A 609 -18.11 5.99 -27.50
CA LYS A 609 -18.62 5.13 -28.58
C LYS A 609 -19.51 4.00 -28.05
N MET A 610 -19.13 3.36 -26.94
CA MET A 610 -19.96 2.33 -26.31
C MET A 610 -21.29 2.86 -25.74
N ILE A 611 -21.28 4.06 -25.15
CA ILE A 611 -22.49 4.71 -24.62
C ILE A 611 -23.43 5.06 -25.79
N ASP A 612 -22.88 5.60 -26.89
CA ASP A 612 -23.62 5.91 -28.11
C ASP A 612 -24.27 4.65 -28.71
N GLU A 613 -23.54 3.52 -28.71
CA GLU A 613 -24.03 2.20 -29.12
C GLU A 613 -24.96 1.52 -28.09
N ARG A 614 -25.20 2.16 -26.94
CA ARG A 614 -25.99 1.62 -25.81
C ARG A 614 -25.54 0.21 -25.42
N CYS A 615 -24.24 0.00 -25.22
CA CYS A 615 -23.67 -1.28 -24.83
C CYS A 615 -22.83 -1.16 -23.54
N ASN A 616 -23.00 -2.12 -22.63
CA ASN A 616 -22.21 -2.22 -21.39
C ASN A 616 -21.34 -3.48 -21.34
N ILE A 617 -21.30 -4.26 -22.43
CA ILE A 617 -20.56 -5.51 -22.54
C ILE A 617 -19.26 -5.27 -23.28
N VAL A 618 -18.17 -5.83 -22.77
CA VAL A 618 -16.84 -5.76 -23.38
C VAL A 618 -16.26 -7.14 -23.60
N LEU A 619 -15.28 -7.22 -24.50
CA LEU A 619 -14.50 -8.43 -24.72
C LEU A 619 -13.15 -8.33 -24.01
N VAL A 620 -12.79 -9.35 -23.23
CA VAL A 620 -11.50 -9.45 -22.55
C VAL A 620 -10.70 -10.60 -23.12
N ARG A 621 -9.41 -10.36 -23.40
CA ARG A 621 -8.49 -11.40 -23.86
C ARG A 621 -7.20 -11.39 -23.07
N ASN A 622 -6.83 -12.55 -22.52
CA ASN A 622 -5.56 -12.71 -21.83
C ASN A 622 -4.39 -12.78 -22.82
N THR A 623 -3.19 -12.38 -22.37
CA THR A 623 -2.00 -12.30 -23.24
C THR A 623 -1.48 -13.65 -23.75
N GLN A 624 -1.97 -14.77 -23.25
CA GLN A 624 -1.53 -16.10 -23.65
C GLN A 624 -2.60 -16.88 -24.42
N THR A 625 -3.79 -16.29 -24.60
CA THR A 625 -4.96 -16.97 -25.16
C THR A 625 -5.50 -16.22 -26.35
N ARG A 626 -6.05 -16.94 -27.33
CA ARG A 626 -6.77 -16.36 -28.48
C ARG A 626 -8.27 -16.18 -28.25
N GLN A 627 -8.82 -16.78 -27.20
CA GLN A 627 -10.24 -16.70 -26.87
C GLN A 627 -10.57 -15.34 -26.26
N TYR A 628 -11.48 -14.60 -26.88
CA TYR A 628 -12.14 -13.46 -26.26
C TYR A 628 -13.26 -13.97 -25.35
N ARG A 629 -13.43 -13.34 -24.19
CA ARG A 629 -14.46 -13.67 -23.21
C ARG A 629 -15.28 -12.41 -22.93
N LEU A 630 -16.58 -12.58 -22.79
CA LEU A 630 -17.50 -11.47 -22.49
C LEU A 630 -17.41 -11.08 -21.01
N ALA A 631 -17.47 -9.78 -20.76
CA ALA A 631 -17.48 -9.22 -19.41
C ALA A 631 -18.35 -7.97 -19.34
N ASP A 632 -18.96 -7.75 -18.18
CA ASP A 632 -19.67 -6.51 -17.87
C ASP A 632 -18.68 -5.45 -17.43
N LEU A 633 -18.91 -4.23 -17.92
CA LEU A 633 -18.13 -3.05 -17.56
C LEU A 633 -18.87 -2.19 -16.54
N ASN A 634 -18.20 -1.85 -15.44
CA ASN A 634 -18.66 -0.89 -14.44
C ASN A 634 -17.55 0.14 -14.18
N ILE A 635 -17.90 1.40 -13.95
CA ILE A 635 -16.95 2.45 -13.58
C ILE A 635 -16.65 2.34 -12.08
N LEU A 636 -15.37 2.51 -11.70
CA LEU A 636 -14.92 2.56 -10.31
C LEU A 636 -14.58 4.00 -9.88
N GLY A 637 -14.67 4.28 -8.59
CA GLY A 637 -14.31 5.59 -8.01
C GLY A 637 -15.45 6.60 -7.97
N VAL A 638 -16.68 6.10 -8.09
CA VAL A 638 -17.92 6.82 -7.85
C VAL A 638 -18.23 6.93 -6.36
#